data_AF-A0A369ULH1-F1
#
_entry.id   AF-A0A369ULH1-F1
#
_cell.length_a   1.000
_cell.length_b   1.000
_cell.length_c   1.000
_cell.angle_alpha   90.00
_cell.angle_beta   90.00
_cell.angle_gamma   90.00
#
_symmetry.space_group_name_H-M   'P 1'
#
loop_
_entity.id
_entity.type
_entity.pdbx_description
1 polymer ?
#
loop_
_entity_poly.entity_id
_entity_poly.type
_entity_poly.pdbx_seq_one_letter_code
_entity_poly.pdbx_strand_id
1 'polypeptide(L)'
;MSENNRPPISRTHYFSGESLLTADFECEQQYNMEMLALLNSSLRTWGIATGLEVSWQAGSQSNQVTVSAGMAIDQLGRQIVLTAARVLKLDGVPVGSTVYLTIRYHEVYADYTVESGVPGYKRIVQQPVLEYLRTLQEPGINILLAVVNFSSQGGINTLTFKSGQFERRYVGSRLGVLELVTEGSGINQQAGTGIDDTAGQAWSGIELKAIKESSGLADYMEVQAHRSHFTGMLTTRGNLGIGVDQPQANLQVERITSKGVGKLVTQGKLLTLQIPIYPLLQPGDIVTPELPVGAAPLQPRQAVIESATSDPGGYQIAQAFQEDLLLPCSYSYIRATLASFSAGAVGQLLRIDGDGTVGLGVQSAVQSGKAGPAALKISSSRSVGIALDTDIEPRATLDVNGSLLADSFTCNGIVKAQSFQGNGSMLQNLPILSYWTKQNVASAYSAIYYNEGNVGVQMTDPLGSLSVGTGTGFIGAGSVSADATDLSKLIGTQTAFKTQVSLGDSIVLGSLMQQWQQIKTITSDLQLELIDQFPTIIQQSDFQYLPSGSAAIPGSAQLITPAAATINTVPGANAVPGAKPGTGTISSSGATVTGVGTQFTKDLKQGDWLMIAEFKPKTTPGNQNQWLVQKVIDDTHLQLINNTGLPIPANISAYMVAPALIGVFQSNAILTDDPPPPPAMLLVSNGSSYPPAQSNSIAINLTLDQLNPAYALQVNGDVDFSGTSTFDKLVANTLTVKQWASITGAGKDGTVLMVGPNDTTPLLSVTQSNVVIGVSTGKSLLEIGGDAHATGNLIAGLQLQAASANVTGLVSGGSLQANALSVSGVMVDASGNVTAIGSRTAINISTAVPVQYQQVHTDGFVVATLGPFDASTLYAGALSCETFDAGGSSTSKVYASASTTQIITSSGKHGTDTYNLQQSASLCVPVRNGETWRLVFTTNTSLIKAAAIEAYWVPLGPSNTQSTVAAAKPMAQRVTDAIPAIDPLHFIQAQRSRLTSNGLQPLSLSEAQREIDQRTVDLTQILGDATKMDAAPAARADFVKSLQKIVCSAAPPGTPLDNRVDPKSIADLIETFGQVTSRQYTAAEKALLDSAVRALVTINDNETNRNDINLIRTHINLFLQHLQKVTGITFDNMQLRLLTRALVRLVGNGTQDPAQVSGTQVNGDASR
;
A
#
# COMPACT_ATOMS: atom_id res chain seq x y z
N MET A 1 107.99 -30.97 -7.20
CA MET A 1 109.19 -30.42 -6.54
C MET A 1 108.70 -29.60 -5.35
N SER A 2 109.42 -29.59 -4.23
CA SER A 2 109.12 -28.68 -3.10
C SER A 2 109.41 -27.22 -3.49
N GLU A 3 108.62 -26.27 -3.00
CA GLU A 3 108.68 -24.85 -3.39
C GLU A 3 110.07 -24.21 -3.16
N ASN A 4 110.83 -24.70 -2.18
CA ASN A 4 112.09 -24.10 -1.71
C ASN A 4 113.32 -24.28 -2.63
N ASN A 5 113.18 -24.71 -3.88
CA ASN A 5 114.34 -24.89 -4.79
C ASN A 5 114.09 -24.48 -6.24
N ARG A 6 113.12 -23.58 -6.50
CA ARG A 6 112.98 -22.92 -7.80
C ARG A 6 113.88 -21.68 -7.82
N PRO A 7 114.68 -21.43 -8.88
CA PRO A 7 115.44 -20.19 -9.00
C PRO A 7 114.49 -18.97 -8.99
N PRO A 8 114.97 -17.78 -8.54
CA PRO A 8 114.15 -16.57 -8.56
C PRO A 8 113.75 -16.20 -9.98
N ILE A 9 112.53 -15.71 -10.16
CA ILE A 9 112.03 -15.27 -11.47
C ILE A 9 112.81 -14.02 -11.90
N SER A 10 113.75 -14.20 -12.82
CA SER A 10 114.61 -13.16 -13.39
C SER A 10 114.19 -12.80 -14.82
N ARG A 11 114.39 -11.54 -15.22
CA ARG A 11 114.26 -11.09 -16.61
C ARG A 11 115.46 -10.23 -17.01
N THR A 12 115.82 -10.23 -18.28
CA THR A 12 116.90 -9.41 -18.84
C THR A 12 116.61 -7.92 -18.67
N HIS A 13 117.65 -7.13 -18.33
CA HIS A 13 117.56 -5.69 -18.11
C HIS A 13 118.46 -4.96 -19.13
N TYR A 14 117.86 -4.56 -20.24
CA TYR A 14 118.56 -3.87 -21.33
C TYR A 14 119.09 -2.49 -20.91
N PHE A 15 120.35 -2.21 -21.22
CA PHE A 15 120.90 -0.85 -21.14
C PHE A 15 121.76 -0.47 -22.36
N SER A 16 121.88 0.85 -22.62
CA SER A 16 122.60 1.37 -23.78
C SER A 16 124.08 1.00 -23.75
N GLY A 17 124.57 0.37 -24.83
CA GLY A 17 125.96 -0.07 -24.98
C GLY A 17 126.24 -1.50 -24.51
N GLU A 18 125.24 -2.20 -23.98
CA GLU A 18 125.33 -3.63 -23.64
C GLU A 18 125.40 -4.51 -24.90
N SER A 19 126.22 -5.56 -24.85
CA SER A 19 126.25 -6.62 -25.87
C SER A 19 125.57 -7.87 -25.30
N LEU A 20 124.38 -8.17 -25.80
CA LEU A 20 123.60 -9.33 -25.36
C LEU A 20 124.28 -10.64 -25.76
N LEU A 21 124.42 -11.54 -24.79
CA LEU A 21 124.97 -12.88 -24.96
C LEU A 21 123.84 -13.92 -25.01
N THR A 22 124.17 -15.15 -25.37
CA THR A 22 123.20 -16.27 -25.43
C THR A 22 122.44 -16.44 -24.12
N ALA A 23 123.12 -16.32 -22.97
CA ALA A 23 122.51 -16.44 -21.65
C ALA A 23 121.44 -15.37 -21.37
N ASP A 24 121.57 -14.17 -21.95
CA ASP A 24 120.59 -13.08 -21.77
C ASP A 24 119.31 -13.32 -22.57
N PHE A 25 119.43 -13.92 -23.76
CA PHE A 25 118.28 -14.37 -24.56
C PHE A 25 117.63 -15.66 -24.02
N GLU A 26 118.41 -16.53 -23.38
CA GLU A 26 117.89 -17.69 -22.64
C GLU A 26 117.10 -17.24 -21.40
N CYS A 27 117.63 -16.28 -20.63
CA CYS A 27 116.95 -15.65 -19.49
C CYS A 27 115.61 -15.02 -19.90
N GLU A 28 115.59 -14.26 -21.00
CA GLU A 28 114.36 -13.66 -21.52
C GLU A 28 113.32 -14.71 -21.95
N GLN A 29 113.72 -15.76 -22.66
CA GLN A 29 112.80 -16.83 -23.08
C GLN A 29 112.25 -17.60 -21.88
N GLN A 30 113.12 -17.96 -20.92
CA GLN A 30 112.74 -18.68 -19.71
C GLN A 30 111.75 -17.87 -18.86
N TYR A 31 111.98 -16.56 -18.70
CA TYR A 31 111.05 -15.65 -18.00
C TYR A 31 109.63 -15.72 -18.57
N ASN A 32 109.51 -15.59 -19.89
CA ASN A 32 108.22 -15.62 -20.58
C ASN A 32 107.52 -16.98 -20.42
N MET A 33 108.26 -18.08 -20.57
CA MET A 33 107.73 -19.45 -20.40
C MET A 33 107.25 -19.70 -18.96
N GLU A 34 108.04 -19.31 -17.95
CA GLU A 34 107.71 -19.52 -16.54
C GLU A 34 106.52 -18.68 -16.08
N MET A 35 106.41 -17.42 -16.52
CA MET A 35 105.29 -16.55 -16.16
C MET A 35 103.97 -17.02 -16.80
N LEU A 36 103.99 -17.48 -18.05
CA LEU A 36 102.81 -18.05 -18.70
C LEU A 36 102.36 -19.36 -18.01
N ALA A 37 103.31 -20.22 -17.63
CA ALA A 37 103.04 -21.44 -16.88
C ALA A 37 102.45 -21.16 -15.49
N LEU A 38 102.96 -20.15 -14.78
CA LEU A 38 102.43 -19.73 -13.47
C LEU A 38 101.01 -19.15 -13.57
N LEU A 39 100.74 -18.31 -14.56
CA LEU A 39 99.40 -17.75 -14.83
C LEU A 39 98.36 -18.85 -15.10
N ASN A 40 98.76 -19.88 -15.86
CA ASN A 40 97.88 -21.00 -16.17
C ASN A 40 97.66 -21.92 -14.97
N SER A 41 98.70 -22.27 -14.21
CA SER A 41 98.58 -23.21 -13.08
C SER A 41 97.94 -22.61 -11.81
N SER A 42 97.96 -21.29 -11.65
CA SER A 42 97.33 -20.59 -10.52
C SER A 42 95.82 -20.41 -10.71
N LEU A 43 95.39 -19.76 -11.81
CA LEU A 43 93.99 -19.40 -12.04
C LEU A 43 93.17 -20.50 -12.73
N ARG A 44 93.82 -21.44 -13.43
CA ARG A 44 93.14 -22.47 -14.23
C ARG A 44 93.42 -23.89 -13.72
N THR A 45 92.51 -24.81 -14.01
CA THR A 45 92.77 -26.25 -13.92
C THR A 45 93.40 -26.75 -15.21
N TRP A 46 94.20 -27.82 -15.12
CA TRP A 46 94.72 -28.51 -16.30
C TRP A 46 93.61 -29.27 -17.04
N GLY A 47 93.78 -29.46 -18.34
CA GLY A 47 92.82 -30.11 -19.23
C GLY A 47 92.87 -29.58 -20.67
N ILE A 48 91.86 -29.91 -21.45
CA ILE A 48 91.65 -29.40 -22.81
C ILE A 48 91.08 -27.99 -22.73
N ALA A 49 91.71 -27.04 -23.41
CA ALA A 49 91.23 -25.67 -23.52
C ALA A 49 90.24 -25.54 -24.69
N THR A 50 90.62 -26.05 -25.87
CA THR A 50 89.79 -26.04 -27.10
C THR A 50 90.16 -27.21 -28.02
N GLY A 51 89.21 -27.71 -28.80
CA GLY A 51 89.46 -28.73 -29.83
C GLY A 51 89.98 -30.07 -29.30
N LEU A 52 90.95 -30.69 -29.99
CA LEU A 52 91.51 -32.00 -29.66
C LEU A 52 90.46 -33.12 -29.59
N GLU A 53 89.46 -33.07 -30.47
CA GLU A 53 88.40 -34.06 -30.57
C GLU A 53 88.92 -35.33 -31.24
N VAL A 54 88.55 -36.50 -30.68
CA VAL A 54 89.03 -37.79 -31.17
C VAL A 54 87.91 -38.53 -31.89
N SER A 55 88.19 -38.94 -33.12
CA SER A 55 87.26 -39.68 -33.99
C SER A 55 87.92 -40.94 -34.55
N TRP A 56 87.14 -41.96 -34.86
CA TRP A 56 87.60 -43.18 -35.52
C TRP A 56 86.50 -43.69 -36.47
N GLN A 57 86.87 -44.54 -37.43
CA GLN A 57 85.94 -45.15 -38.38
C GLN A 57 86.05 -46.67 -38.29
N ALA A 58 84.93 -47.34 -37.99
CA ALA A 58 84.85 -48.79 -38.01
C ALA A 58 84.87 -49.32 -39.46
N GLY A 59 85.70 -50.32 -39.74
CA GLY A 59 85.89 -50.89 -41.08
C GLY A 59 87.35 -50.87 -41.52
N SER A 60 87.62 -50.48 -42.77
CA SER A 60 88.90 -50.66 -43.46
C SER A 60 90.12 -49.96 -42.84
N GLN A 61 89.97 -49.15 -41.79
CA GLN A 61 91.05 -48.50 -41.03
C GLN A 61 90.89 -48.76 -39.52
N SER A 62 90.52 -49.99 -39.14
CA SER A 62 90.09 -50.39 -37.79
C SER A 62 91.11 -50.21 -36.65
N ASN A 63 92.34 -49.78 -36.94
CA ASN A 63 93.41 -49.51 -35.97
C ASN A 63 93.80 -48.01 -35.90
N GLN A 64 93.00 -47.10 -36.47
CA GLN A 64 93.34 -45.67 -36.57
C GLN A 64 92.36 -44.74 -35.87
N VAL A 65 92.91 -43.69 -35.26
CA VAL A 65 92.18 -42.58 -34.64
C VAL A 65 92.68 -41.24 -35.18
N THR A 66 91.77 -40.30 -35.40
CA THR A 66 92.07 -38.93 -35.85
C THR A 66 91.79 -37.97 -34.70
N VAL A 67 92.81 -37.22 -34.29
CA VAL A 67 92.70 -36.13 -33.31
C VAL A 67 92.62 -34.81 -34.07
N SER A 68 91.60 -33.99 -33.84
CA SER A 68 91.45 -32.66 -34.46
C SER A 68 92.43 -31.64 -33.86
N ALA A 69 92.68 -30.54 -34.58
CA ALA A 69 93.48 -29.43 -34.06
C ALA A 69 92.87 -28.84 -32.78
N GLY A 70 93.71 -28.26 -31.92
CA GLY A 70 93.27 -27.69 -30.63
C GLY A 70 94.41 -27.44 -29.66
N MET A 71 94.06 -27.09 -28.42
CA MET A 71 94.99 -26.77 -27.35
C MET A 71 94.60 -27.44 -26.03
N ALA A 72 95.57 -27.99 -25.32
CA ALA A 72 95.47 -28.39 -23.91
C ALA A 72 96.45 -27.60 -23.04
N ILE A 73 96.21 -27.60 -21.73
CA ILE A 73 97.10 -27.05 -20.69
C ILE A 73 97.40 -28.18 -19.71
N ASP A 74 98.68 -28.42 -19.44
CA ASP A 74 99.10 -29.44 -18.47
C ASP A 74 99.13 -28.93 -17.02
N GLN A 75 99.36 -29.84 -16.07
CA GLN A 75 99.43 -29.55 -14.64
C GLN A 75 100.54 -28.55 -14.26
N LEU A 76 101.56 -28.40 -15.11
CA LEU A 76 102.62 -27.42 -14.94
C LEU A 76 102.28 -26.06 -15.59
N GLY A 77 101.09 -25.95 -16.22
CA GLY A 77 100.61 -24.75 -16.89
C GLY A 77 101.10 -24.59 -18.34
N ARG A 78 101.83 -25.58 -18.87
CA ARG A 78 102.40 -25.54 -20.23
C ARG A 78 101.29 -25.75 -21.27
N GLN A 79 101.36 -24.99 -22.36
CA GLN A 79 100.40 -25.08 -23.46
C GLN A 79 100.82 -26.16 -24.44
N ILE A 80 99.89 -27.02 -24.83
CA ILE A 80 100.10 -28.13 -25.78
C ILE A 80 99.22 -27.84 -27.00
N VAL A 81 99.82 -27.34 -28.08
CA VAL A 81 99.09 -26.88 -29.27
C VAL A 81 99.25 -27.87 -30.42
N LEU A 82 98.14 -28.44 -30.88
CA LEU A 82 98.05 -29.24 -32.09
C LEU A 82 97.47 -28.40 -33.23
N THR A 83 98.32 -27.97 -34.15
CA THR A 83 98.00 -27.00 -35.20
C THR A 83 97.19 -27.59 -36.37
N ALA A 84 97.25 -28.90 -36.58
CA ALA A 84 96.52 -29.61 -37.63
C ALA A 84 96.05 -30.98 -37.14
N ALA A 85 94.97 -31.50 -37.73
CA ALA A 85 94.46 -32.82 -37.36
C ALA A 85 95.49 -33.92 -37.67
N ARG A 86 95.67 -34.85 -36.74
CA ARG A 86 96.70 -35.91 -36.82
C ARG A 86 96.06 -37.29 -36.68
N VAL A 87 96.34 -38.16 -37.65
CA VAL A 87 95.96 -39.57 -37.64
C VAL A 87 97.03 -40.37 -36.90
N LEU A 88 96.63 -41.21 -35.96
CA LEU A 88 97.49 -42.17 -35.27
C LEU A 88 97.08 -43.59 -35.61
N LYS A 89 98.07 -44.41 -35.98
CA LYS A 89 97.97 -45.86 -36.05
C LYS A 89 98.30 -46.46 -34.69
N LEU A 90 97.40 -47.29 -34.19
CA LEU A 90 97.49 -47.95 -32.89
C LEU A 90 98.01 -49.38 -33.08
N ASP A 91 99.25 -49.49 -33.56
CA ASP A 91 99.87 -50.77 -33.90
C ASP A 91 100.46 -51.50 -32.67
N GLY A 92 100.55 -52.84 -32.71
CA GLY A 92 101.12 -53.62 -31.59
C GLY A 92 100.30 -53.65 -30.30
N VAL A 93 99.02 -53.26 -30.37
CA VAL A 93 98.06 -53.37 -29.26
C VAL A 93 97.48 -54.79 -29.20
N PRO A 94 97.51 -55.49 -28.03
CA PRO A 94 96.92 -56.82 -27.90
C PRO A 94 95.40 -56.81 -28.11
N VAL A 95 94.88 -57.86 -28.73
CA VAL A 95 93.42 -58.03 -28.90
C VAL A 95 92.70 -57.99 -27.54
N GLY A 96 91.52 -57.38 -27.49
CA GLY A 96 90.73 -57.26 -26.27
C GLY A 96 91.25 -56.26 -25.22
N SER A 97 92.34 -55.51 -25.49
CA SER A 97 92.94 -54.60 -24.51
C SER A 97 92.45 -53.15 -24.62
N THR A 98 92.62 -52.40 -23.53
CA THR A 98 92.32 -50.96 -23.44
C THR A 98 93.61 -50.15 -23.52
N VAL A 99 93.60 -49.04 -24.25
CA VAL A 99 94.68 -48.04 -24.25
C VAL A 99 94.13 -46.63 -24.04
N TYR A 100 94.94 -45.77 -23.44
CA TYR A 100 94.65 -44.36 -23.20
C TYR A 100 95.35 -43.53 -24.27
N LEU A 101 94.60 -42.84 -25.12
CA LEU A 101 95.13 -41.88 -26.08
C LEU A 101 95.35 -40.54 -25.36
N THR A 102 96.60 -40.08 -25.35
CA THR A 102 97.04 -38.91 -24.59
C THR A 102 97.78 -37.91 -25.47
N ILE A 103 97.72 -36.64 -25.09
CA ILE A 103 98.59 -35.59 -25.62
C ILE A 103 99.48 -35.05 -24.49
N ARG A 104 100.76 -34.84 -24.77
CA ARG A 104 101.72 -34.26 -23.83
C ARG A 104 102.63 -33.23 -24.51
N TYR A 105 103.14 -32.31 -23.70
CA TYR A 105 104.16 -31.34 -24.10
C TYR A 105 105.51 -32.03 -24.31
N HIS A 106 106.24 -31.63 -25.37
CA HIS A 106 107.62 -32.06 -25.60
C HIS A 106 108.39 -31.00 -26.37
N GLU A 107 109.69 -30.85 -26.06
CA GLU A 107 110.59 -29.97 -26.80
C GLU A 107 111.61 -30.81 -27.57
N VAL A 108 111.93 -30.40 -28.79
CA VAL A 108 113.02 -30.99 -29.58
C VAL A 108 113.89 -29.90 -30.16
N TYR A 109 115.21 -30.09 -30.09
CA TYR A 109 116.14 -29.27 -30.85
C TYR A 109 115.98 -29.55 -32.35
N ALA A 110 115.90 -28.49 -33.15
CA ALA A 110 115.64 -28.53 -34.59
C ALA A 110 116.59 -27.60 -35.34
N ASP A 111 116.62 -27.74 -36.67
CA ASP A 111 117.47 -26.95 -37.57
C ASP A 111 118.96 -27.05 -37.20
N TYR A 112 119.47 -28.27 -37.16
CA TYR A 112 120.91 -28.53 -37.01
C TYR A 112 121.69 -27.96 -38.19
N THR A 113 122.75 -27.21 -37.92
CA THR A 113 123.62 -26.62 -38.93
C THR A 113 125.08 -26.62 -38.47
N VAL A 114 125.97 -26.47 -39.45
CA VAL A 114 127.41 -26.23 -39.28
C VAL A 114 127.88 -24.97 -40.00
N GLU A 115 126.95 -24.18 -40.57
CA GLU A 115 127.23 -23.01 -41.44
C GLU A 115 128.06 -21.91 -40.74
N SER A 116 127.97 -21.81 -39.42
CA SER A 116 128.74 -20.86 -38.59
C SER A 116 130.13 -21.36 -38.19
N GLY A 117 130.54 -22.56 -38.63
CA GLY A 117 131.78 -23.23 -38.21
C GLY A 117 131.70 -23.95 -36.85
N VAL A 118 130.59 -23.81 -36.11
CA VAL A 118 130.31 -24.55 -34.87
C VAL A 118 129.01 -25.36 -35.05
N PRO A 119 129.04 -26.70 -34.90
CA PRO A 119 127.84 -27.51 -35.03
C PRO A 119 126.82 -27.25 -33.92
N GLY A 120 125.57 -26.97 -34.28
CA GLY A 120 124.51 -26.69 -33.30
C GLY A 120 123.11 -26.61 -33.92
N TYR A 121 122.09 -26.60 -33.07
CA TYR A 121 120.68 -26.48 -33.45
C TYR A 121 120.22 -25.02 -33.37
N LYS A 122 119.56 -24.51 -34.41
CA LYS A 122 119.08 -23.12 -34.47
C LYS A 122 117.76 -22.88 -33.73
N ARG A 123 116.95 -23.91 -33.45
CA ARG A 123 115.61 -23.76 -32.84
C ARG A 123 115.31 -24.84 -31.81
N ILE A 124 114.44 -24.51 -30.85
CA ILE A 124 113.70 -25.47 -30.03
C ILE A 124 112.25 -25.47 -30.53
N VAL A 125 111.73 -26.63 -30.90
CA VAL A 125 110.34 -26.80 -31.33
C VAL A 125 109.54 -27.42 -30.20
N GLN A 126 108.60 -26.65 -29.67
CA GLN A 126 107.57 -27.13 -28.75
C GLN A 126 106.51 -27.84 -29.56
N GLN A 127 106.39 -29.17 -29.41
CA GLN A 127 105.50 -29.99 -30.22
C GLN A 127 104.56 -30.86 -29.37
N PRO A 128 103.31 -31.08 -29.83
CA PRO A 128 102.40 -32.02 -29.21
C PRO A 128 102.82 -33.46 -29.53
N VAL A 129 103.16 -34.21 -28.50
CA VAL A 129 103.34 -35.66 -28.63
C VAL A 129 102.01 -36.34 -28.35
N LEU A 130 101.43 -36.95 -29.39
CA LEU A 130 100.28 -37.84 -29.28
C LEU A 130 100.79 -39.29 -29.18
N GLU A 131 100.40 -39.97 -28.12
CA GLU A 131 100.80 -41.34 -27.79
C GLU A 131 99.60 -42.13 -27.26
N TYR A 132 99.68 -43.46 -27.32
CA TYR A 132 98.72 -44.35 -26.69
C TYR A 132 99.43 -45.22 -25.63
N LEU A 133 98.92 -45.19 -24.41
CA LEU A 133 99.53 -45.83 -23.25
C LEU A 133 98.63 -46.98 -22.77
N ARG A 134 99.20 -48.13 -22.38
CA ARG A 134 98.43 -49.23 -21.78
C ARG A 134 97.97 -48.92 -20.34
N THR A 135 98.65 -47.99 -19.67
CA THR A 135 98.32 -47.50 -18.33
C THR A 135 98.53 -46.00 -18.32
N LEU A 136 97.51 -45.22 -17.92
CA LEU A 136 97.66 -43.78 -17.78
C LEU A 136 98.43 -43.45 -16.49
N GLN A 137 99.64 -42.91 -16.66
CA GLN A 137 100.46 -42.37 -15.59
C GLN A 137 100.50 -40.85 -15.72
N GLU A 138 100.52 -40.14 -14.58
CA GLU A 138 100.54 -38.66 -14.53
C GLU A 138 99.46 -38.02 -15.43
N PRO A 139 98.16 -38.20 -15.17
CA PRO A 139 97.08 -37.70 -16.03
C PRO A 139 97.04 -36.17 -16.17
N GLY A 140 97.73 -35.44 -15.28
CA GLY A 140 97.95 -34.00 -15.40
C GLY A 140 99.05 -33.61 -16.38
N ILE A 141 99.96 -34.51 -16.75
CA ILE A 141 101.02 -34.30 -17.76
C ILE A 141 100.61 -34.95 -19.09
N ASN A 142 100.11 -36.18 -19.02
CA ASN A 142 99.57 -36.94 -20.14
C ASN A 142 98.06 -36.69 -20.22
N ILE A 143 97.68 -35.59 -20.88
CA ILE A 143 96.28 -35.16 -20.94
C ILE A 143 95.47 -36.19 -21.73
N LEU A 144 94.52 -36.84 -21.04
CA LEU A 144 93.65 -37.87 -21.61
C LEU A 144 92.72 -37.25 -22.66
N LEU A 145 92.90 -37.66 -23.92
CA LEU A 145 92.01 -37.29 -25.02
C LEU A 145 90.89 -38.30 -25.19
N ALA A 146 91.19 -39.60 -25.10
CA ALA A 146 90.23 -40.68 -25.26
C ALA A 146 90.73 -41.99 -24.65
N VAL A 147 89.82 -42.89 -24.32
CA VAL A 147 90.08 -44.30 -23.98
C VAL A 147 89.60 -45.15 -25.14
N VAL A 148 90.48 -46.01 -25.65
CA VAL A 148 90.23 -46.83 -26.85
C VAL A 148 90.27 -48.30 -26.44
N ASN A 149 89.15 -49.00 -26.59
CA ASN A 149 89.05 -50.43 -26.31
C ASN A 149 89.09 -51.22 -27.62
N PHE A 150 89.95 -52.23 -27.68
CA PHE A 150 90.07 -53.14 -28.82
C PHE A 150 89.15 -54.35 -28.65
N SER A 151 88.61 -54.86 -29.76
CA SER A 151 87.87 -56.11 -29.79
C SER A 151 88.81 -57.32 -29.72
N SER A 152 88.25 -58.51 -29.47
CA SER A 152 89.00 -59.78 -29.53
C SER A 152 89.51 -60.13 -30.94
N GLN A 153 89.09 -59.38 -31.97
CA GLN A 153 89.58 -59.47 -33.36
C GLN A 153 90.63 -58.40 -33.71
N GLY A 154 91.03 -57.53 -32.77
CA GLY A 154 92.12 -56.56 -32.95
C GLY A 154 91.75 -55.23 -33.63
N GLY A 155 90.47 -54.96 -33.87
CA GLY A 155 89.98 -53.63 -34.27
C GLY A 155 89.55 -52.79 -33.07
N ILE A 156 89.50 -51.47 -33.22
CA ILE A 156 88.88 -50.56 -32.23
C ILE A 156 87.39 -50.87 -32.14
N ASN A 157 86.94 -51.32 -30.97
CA ASN A 157 85.55 -51.63 -30.66
C ASN A 157 84.79 -50.35 -30.23
N THR A 158 85.34 -49.63 -29.26
CA THR A 158 84.71 -48.44 -28.68
C THR A 158 85.76 -47.38 -28.33
N LEU A 159 85.40 -46.12 -28.51
CA LEU A 159 86.09 -44.98 -27.92
C LEU A 159 85.20 -44.36 -26.84
N THR A 160 85.75 -44.12 -25.65
CA THR A 160 85.07 -43.39 -24.56
C THR A 160 85.95 -42.27 -24.03
N PHE A 161 85.39 -41.41 -23.19
CA PHE A 161 86.12 -40.29 -22.57
C PHE A 161 86.38 -40.48 -21.06
N LYS A 162 86.08 -41.67 -20.53
CA LYS A 162 86.29 -42.02 -19.11
C LYS A 162 86.55 -43.52 -18.96
N SER A 163 87.49 -43.87 -18.07
CA SER A 163 87.73 -45.23 -17.61
C SER A 163 88.28 -45.22 -16.18
N GLY A 164 87.56 -45.84 -15.26
CA GLY A 164 87.84 -45.76 -13.83
C GLY A 164 87.81 -44.31 -13.33
N GLN A 165 88.87 -43.90 -12.64
CA GLN A 165 89.06 -42.55 -12.09
C GLN A 165 89.59 -41.54 -13.13
N PHE A 166 89.95 -41.97 -14.34
CA PHE A 166 90.50 -41.11 -15.38
C PHE A 166 89.41 -40.66 -16.35
N GLU A 167 89.31 -39.36 -16.59
CA GLU A 167 88.33 -38.73 -17.49
C GLU A 167 88.95 -37.60 -18.31
N ARG A 168 88.46 -37.41 -19.55
CA ARG A 168 88.77 -36.25 -20.40
C ARG A 168 88.29 -34.99 -19.68
N ARG A 169 89.23 -34.14 -19.29
CA ARG A 169 88.99 -32.92 -18.50
C ARG A 169 89.11 -31.68 -19.37
N TYR A 170 88.23 -30.71 -19.17
CA TYR A 170 88.36 -29.36 -19.72
C TYR A 170 88.99 -28.41 -18.70
N VAL A 171 89.64 -27.35 -19.20
CA VAL A 171 90.16 -26.24 -18.40
C VAL A 171 88.99 -25.47 -17.77
N GLY A 172 89.05 -25.25 -16.46
CA GLY A 172 88.13 -24.41 -15.68
C GLY A 172 88.90 -23.43 -14.79
N SER A 173 88.19 -22.53 -14.11
CA SER A 173 88.80 -21.49 -13.25
C SER A 173 88.74 -21.85 -11.76
N ARG A 174 89.72 -21.39 -10.98
CA ARG A 174 89.75 -21.48 -9.52
C ARG A 174 89.57 -20.08 -8.91
N LEU A 175 88.40 -19.82 -8.33
CA LEU A 175 88.02 -18.54 -7.74
C LEU A 175 87.43 -18.79 -6.34
N GLY A 176 87.79 -17.96 -5.35
CA GLY A 176 87.21 -18.03 -4.00
C GLY A 176 85.99 -17.11 -3.82
N VAL A 177 86.02 -15.95 -4.48
CA VAL A 177 84.92 -14.99 -4.61
C VAL A 177 84.81 -14.65 -6.09
N LEU A 178 83.58 -14.52 -6.59
CA LEU A 178 83.32 -13.90 -7.88
C LEU A 178 82.59 -12.56 -7.62
N GLU A 179 83.36 -11.48 -7.66
CA GLU A 179 82.84 -10.12 -7.66
C GLU A 179 82.51 -9.72 -9.10
N LEU A 180 81.25 -9.41 -9.37
CA LEU A 180 80.78 -8.94 -10.66
C LEU A 180 80.67 -7.41 -10.62
N VAL A 181 81.65 -6.75 -11.24
CA VAL A 181 81.63 -5.29 -11.45
C VAL A 181 80.60 -4.98 -12.54
N THR A 182 79.57 -4.23 -12.17
CA THR A 182 78.47 -3.85 -13.07
C THR A 182 78.98 -2.98 -14.23
N GLU A 183 78.47 -3.21 -15.44
CA GLU A 183 78.82 -2.40 -16.61
C GLU A 183 78.42 -0.92 -16.36
N GLY A 184 79.39 -0.01 -16.46
CA GLY A 184 79.23 1.40 -16.10
C GLY A 184 79.79 1.81 -14.72
N SER A 185 80.07 0.87 -13.80
CA SER A 185 80.77 1.20 -12.54
C SER A 185 82.25 1.57 -12.75
N GLY A 186 82.85 1.14 -13.86
CA GLY A 186 84.29 1.20 -14.13
C GLY A 186 84.77 2.34 -15.04
N ILE A 187 84.45 3.61 -14.75
CA ILE A 187 85.17 4.76 -15.35
C ILE A 187 85.54 5.85 -14.32
N ASN A 188 84.72 6.12 -13.30
CA ASN A 188 84.90 7.29 -12.41
C ASN A 188 84.61 7.05 -10.91
N GLN A 189 85.00 5.92 -10.33
CA GLN A 189 85.15 5.81 -8.86
C GLN A 189 86.56 5.36 -8.50
N GLN A 190 87.19 6.09 -7.57
CA GLN A 190 88.48 5.69 -7.01
C GLN A 190 88.29 4.36 -6.28
N ALA A 191 89.11 3.36 -6.62
CA ALA A 191 89.13 2.10 -5.89
C ALA A 191 89.53 2.36 -4.43
N GLY A 192 88.56 2.26 -3.52
CA GLY A 192 88.80 2.30 -2.09
C GLY A 192 89.55 1.04 -1.68
N THR A 193 90.86 1.15 -1.44
CA THR A 193 91.66 0.07 -0.86
C THR A 193 91.24 -0.13 0.60
N GLY A 194 90.33 -1.06 0.86
CA GLY A 194 89.79 -1.32 2.19
C GLY A 194 89.18 -2.71 2.32
N ILE A 195 90.02 -3.70 2.63
CA ILE A 195 89.55 -4.96 3.22
C ILE A 195 89.37 -4.68 4.72
N ASP A 196 88.24 -4.08 5.11
CA ASP A 196 87.87 -3.89 6.51
C ASP A 196 86.34 -3.96 6.67
N ASP A 197 85.89 -4.94 7.46
CA ASP A 197 84.48 -5.23 7.78
C ASP A 197 83.96 -4.24 8.84
N THR A 198 83.91 -2.95 8.49
CA THR A 198 83.39 -1.89 9.37
C THR A 198 82.05 -1.40 8.84
N ALA A 199 80.99 -1.68 9.60
CA ALA A 199 79.61 -1.41 9.20
C ALA A 199 79.32 0.06 8.82
N GLY A 200 79.28 0.37 7.53
CA GLY A 200 78.82 1.68 7.05
C GLY A 200 79.21 2.13 5.62
N GLN A 201 80.08 1.42 4.90
CA GLN A 201 80.42 1.75 3.51
C GLN A 201 79.58 0.96 2.50
N ALA A 202 79.16 1.61 1.41
CA ALA A 202 78.25 1.04 0.43
C ALA A 202 78.99 0.20 -0.62
N TRP A 203 78.80 -1.12 -0.57
CA TRP A 203 79.15 -2.04 -1.65
C TRP A 203 78.43 -1.64 -2.96
N SER A 204 79.13 -1.69 -4.09
CA SER A 204 78.62 -1.25 -5.40
C SER A 204 78.62 -2.32 -6.50
N GLY A 205 78.91 -3.58 -6.13
CA GLY A 205 78.94 -4.75 -7.02
C GLY A 205 77.98 -5.87 -6.60
N ILE A 206 77.95 -6.95 -7.38
CA ILE A 206 77.23 -8.19 -7.05
C ILE A 206 78.26 -9.23 -6.60
N GLU A 207 78.08 -9.83 -5.42
CA GLU A 207 78.92 -10.95 -4.96
C GLU A 207 78.25 -12.31 -5.16
N LEU A 208 79.02 -13.28 -5.63
CA LEU A 208 78.72 -14.70 -5.51
C LEU A 208 79.83 -15.36 -4.71
N LYS A 209 79.48 -15.86 -3.52
CA LYS A 209 80.43 -16.39 -2.54
C LYS A 209 80.04 -17.79 -2.11
N ALA A 210 80.97 -18.73 -2.26
CA ALA A 210 80.84 -20.06 -1.69
C ALA A 210 81.31 -20.01 -0.22
N ILE A 211 80.38 -20.20 0.70
CA ILE A 211 80.67 -20.17 2.14
C ILE A 211 80.53 -21.59 2.69
N LYS A 212 81.53 -21.99 3.47
CA LYS A 212 81.45 -23.14 4.35
C LYS A 212 81.00 -22.68 5.73
N GLU A 213 79.94 -23.28 6.26
CA GLU A 213 79.51 -22.96 7.62
C GLU A 213 80.64 -23.22 8.63
N SER A 214 80.68 -22.42 9.69
CA SER A 214 81.54 -22.64 10.86
C SER A 214 81.22 -23.95 11.61
N SER A 215 80.04 -24.53 11.38
CA SER A 215 79.68 -25.90 11.79
C SER A 215 80.46 -26.99 11.03
N GLY A 216 80.95 -26.68 9.83
CA GLY A 216 81.53 -27.61 8.88
C GLY A 216 80.54 -28.58 8.20
N LEU A 217 79.24 -28.51 8.53
CA LEU A 217 78.21 -29.47 8.12
C LEU A 217 77.53 -29.15 6.78
N ALA A 218 77.51 -27.88 6.37
CA ALA A 218 76.96 -27.44 5.09
C ALA A 218 77.86 -26.41 4.41
N ASP A 219 77.83 -26.44 3.07
CA ASP A 219 78.35 -25.39 2.20
C ASP A 219 77.13 -24.70 1.55
N TYR A 220 77.08 -23.38 1.56
CA TYR A 220 76.01 -22.59 0.92
C TYR A 220 76.57 -21.51 -0.01
N MET A 221 75.73 -21.05 -0.93
CA MET A 221 76.05 -19.95 -1.85
C MET A 221 75.36 -18.69 -1.35
N GLU A 222 76.14 -17.70 -0.94
CA GLU A 222 75.62 -16.35 -0.68
C GLU A 222 75.58 -15.56 -1.99
N VAL A 223 74.46 -14.85 -2.19
CA VAL A 223 74.21 -14.00 -3.36
C VAL A 223 73.90 -12.59 -2.85
N GLN A 224 74.92 -11.74 -2.80
CA GLN A 224 74.77 -10.37 -2.35
C GLN A 224 74.50 -9.45 -3.54
N ALA A 225 73.27 -8.96 -3.66
CA ALA A 225 72.84 -8.03 -4.69
C ALA A 225 71.69 -7.14 -4.22
N HIS A 226 71.61 -5.89 -4.69
CA HIS A 226 70.47 -5.00 -4.42
C HIS A 226 69.14 -5.52 -4.99
N ARG A 227 69.19 -6.37 -6.03
CA ARG A 227 68.02 -7.03 -6.59
C ARG A 227 68.41 -8.37 -7.20
N SER A 228 67.96 -9.45 -6.57
CA SER A 228 68.02 -10.81 -7.12
C SER A 228 66.70 -11.14 -7.83
N HIS A 229 66.77 -11.66 -9.06
CA HIS A 229 65.60 -12.06 -9.84
C HIS A 229 65.78 -13.49 -10.34
N PHE A 230 64.96 -14.40 -9.81
CA PHE A 230 64.90 -15.79 -10.25
C PHE A 230 63.74 -15.95 -11.24
N THR A 231 64.01 -16.48 -12.42
CA THR A 231 62.99 -16.78 -13.43
C THR A 231 62.77 -18.29 -13.53
N GLY A 232 61.51 -18.70 -13.66
CA GLY A 232 61.12 -20.12 -13.60
C GLY A 232 60.91 -20.60 -12.16
N MET A 233 61.41 -21.78 -11.83
CA MET A 233 61.15 -22.46 -10.55
C MET A 233 62.31 -22.28 -9.57
N LEU A 234 62.04 -21.71 -8.40
CA LEU A 234 62.97 -21.71 -7.27
C LEU A 234 62.67 -22.93 -6.38
N THR A 235 63.55 -23.94 -6.39
CA THR A 235 63.42 -25.15 -5.55
C THR A 235 64.54 -25.25 -4.55
N THR A 236 64.22 -25.42 -3.28
CA THR A 236 65.14 -25.82 -2.22
C THR A 236 64.99 -27.32 -1.92
N ARG A 237 66.06 -27.98 -1.47
CA ARG A 237 65.98 -29.35 -0.92
C ARG A 237 65.55 -29.38 0.55
N GLY A 238 65.69 -28.25 1.24
CA GLY A 238 65.19 -28.02 2.59
C GLY A 238 64.22 -26.84 2.61
N ASN A 239 64.05 -26.26 3.78
CA ASN A 239 63.14 -25.15 4.05
C ASN A 239 63.48 -23.87 3.25
N LEU A 240 62.46 -23.10 2.88
CA LEU A 240 62.60 -21.80 2.22
C LEU A 240 62.36 -20.67 3.22
N GLY A 241 63.39 -19.87 3.47
CA GLY A 241 63.33 -18.68 4.32
C GLY A 241 63.14 -17.42 3.50
N ILE A 242 62.23 -16.55 3.92
CA ILE A 242 62.10 -15.18 3.43
C ILE A 242 62.30 -14.26 4.63
N GLY A 243 63.45 -13.58 4.68
CA GLY A 243 63.83 -12.73 5.81
C GLY A 243 64.36 -13.46 7.04
N VAL A 244 64.59 -14.78 6.94
CA VAL A 244 65.24 -15.62 7.95
C VAL A 244 66.33 -16.46 7.27
N ASP A 245 67.48 -16.61 7.92
CA ASP A 245 68.65 -17.36 7.45
C ASP A 245 68.53 -18.87 7.74
N GLN A 246 67.91 -19.24 8.87
CA GLN A 246 67.71 -20.63 9.30
C GLN A 246 66.22 -20.99 9.47
N PRO A 247 65.44 -21.09 8.37
CA PRO A 247 64.02 -21.43 8.43
C PRO A 247 63.79 -22.82 9.04
N GLN A 248 62.95 -22.89 10.05
CA GLN A 248 62.54 -24.12 10.77
C GLN A 248 61.28 -24.77 10.16
N ALA A 249 60.56 -24.06 9.30
CA ALA A 249 59.39 -24.56 8.56
C ALA A 249 59.62 -24.53 7.04
N ASN A 250 58.95 -25.41 6.29
CA ASN A 250 59.07 -25.54 4.83
C ASN A 250 59.01 -24.21 4.07
N LEU A 251 58.17 -23.28 4.54
CA LEU A 251 58.21 -21.87 4.21
C LEU A 251 58.11 -21.07 5.52
N GLN A 252 59.09 -20.21 5.79
CA GLN A 252 59.07 -19.29 6.93
C GLN A 252 59.32 -17.86 6.42
N VAL A 253 58.48 -16.93 6.86
CA VAL A 253 58.54 -15.52 6.47
C VAL A 253 58.66 -14.68 7.73
N GLU A 254 59.73 -13.89 7.85
CA GLU A 254 59.99 -13.03 9.00
C GLU A 254 60.21 -11.56 8.61
N ARG A 255 60.10 -10.66 9.60
CA ARG A 255 60.28 -9.21 9.40
C ARG A 255 61.75 -8.90 9.16
N ILE A 256 62.07 -8.43 7.95
CA ILE A 256 63.40 -7.90 7.63
C ILE A 256 63.53 -6.49 8.22
N THR A 257 64.46 -6.31 9.17
CA THR A 257 64.89 -4.99 9.61
C THR A 257 66.05 -4.53 8.76
N SER A 258 65.82 -3.53 7.92
CA SER A 258 66.82 -2.97 7.00
C SER A 258 67.47 -1.74 7.60
N LYS A 259 68.79 -1.58 7.45
CA LYS A 259 69.44 -0.30 7.73
C LYS A 259 69.09 0.71 6.64
N GLY A 260 68.76 1.92 7.08
CA GLY A 260 68.52 3.07 6.22
C GLY A 260 69.79 3.58 5.58
N VAL A 261 69.69 4.02 4.33
CA VAL A 261 70.79 4.71 3.63
C VAL A 261 70.63 6.22 3.84
N GLY A 262 71.73 6.91 4.10
CA GLY A 262 71.72 8.34 4.43
C GLY A 262 71.31 8.61 5.89
N LYS A 263 70.71 9.78 6.14
CA LYS A 263 70.29 10.23 7.47
C LYS A 263 68.80 10.59 7.51
N LEU A 264 68.24 10.59 8.72
CA LEU A 264 66.87 10.95 9.02
C LEU A 264 66.83 12.20 9.91
N VAL A 265 65.85 13.07 9.67
CA VAL A 265 65.44 14.16 10.57
C VAL A 265 63.92 14.18 10.75
N THR A 266 63.41 14.76 11.83
CA THR A 266 61.97 14.98 12.02
C THR A 266 61.65 16.39 12.50
N GLN A 267 60.49 16.89 12.07
CA GLN A 267 59.88 18.14 12.56
C GLN A 267 58.37 17.95 12.72
N GLY A 268 57.89 17.85 13.96
CA GLY A 268 56.54 17.43 14.30
C GLY A 268 56.19 16.06 13.72
N LYS A 269 55.14 16.03 12.87
CA LYS A 269 54.74 14.83 12.12
C LYS A 269 55.52 14.61 10.82
N LEU A 270 56.37 15.53 10.38
CA LEU A 270 57.17 15.34 9.16
C LEU A 270 58.46 14.59 9.50
N LEU A 271 58.69 13.47 8.83
CA LEU A 271 59.92 12.69 8.83
C LEU A 271 60.57 12.81 7.45
N THR A 272 61.84 13.24 7.40
CA THR A 272 62.57 13.44 6.14
C THR A 272 63.81 12.56 6.10
N LEU A 273 63.90 11.74 5.07
CA LEU A 273 65.08 10.94 4.72
C LEU A 273 65.94 11.70 3.71
N GLN A 274 67.23 11.86 4.02
CA GLN A 274 68.21 12.49 3.13
C GLN A 274 68.35 11.75 1.79
N ILE A 275 68.15 10.43 1.80
CA ILE A 275 68.16 9.57 0.61
C ILE A 275 66.83 8.81 0.60
N PRO A 276 66.00 8.97 -0.46
CA PRO A 276 64.73 8.27 -0.56
C PRO A 276 64.95 6.77 -0.77
N ILE A 277 64.18 5.94 -0.06
CA ILE A 277 64.17 4.49 -0.25
C ILE A 277 63.27 4.17 -1.44
N TYR A 278 63.71 3.32 -2.37
CA TYR A 278 62.90 2.86 -3.50
C TYR A 278 62.60 1.35 -3.39
N PRO A 279 61.33 0.92 -3.51
CA PRO A 279 60.11 1.75 -3.57
C PRO A 279 59.88 2.54 -2.27
N LEU A 280 59.16 3.66 -2.36
CA LEU A 280 58.89 4.59 -1.24
C LEU A 280 58.26 3.88 -0.03
N LEU A 281 58.46 4.41 1.18
CA LEU A 281 57.79 3.88 2.37
C LEU A 281 56.26 4.02 2.23
N GLN A 282 55.55 2.97 2.59
CA GLN A 282 54.09 2.88 2.51
C GLN A 282 53.46 3.15 3.87
N PRO A 283 52.16 3.54 3.93
CA PRO A 283 51.44 3.62 5.19
C PRO A 283 51.55 2.30 5.98
N GLY A 284 51.90 2.40 7.26
CA GLY A 284 52.18 1.28 8.15
C GLY A 284 53.66 0.87 8.24
N ASP A 285 54.52 1.27 7.30
CA ASP A 285 55.97 1.00 7.41
C ASP A 285 56.51 1.63 8.70
N ILE A 286 57.48 0.97 9.34
CA ILE A 286 58.06 1.41 10.61
C ILE A 286 59.46 1.96 10.36
N VAL A 287 59.77 3.11 10.96
CA VAL A 287 61.10 3.72 10.93
C VAL A 287 61.59 3.94 12.36
N THR A 288 62.78 3.45 12.68
CA THR A 288 63.37 3.50 14.02
C THR A 288 64.67 4.31 13.96
N PRO A 289 64.69 5.54 14.52
CA PRO A 289 65.91 6.35 14.61
C PRO A 289 66.98 5.68 15.49
N GLU A 290 68.22 5.64 15.00
CA GLU A 290 69.37 5.12 15.74
C GLU A 290 70.00 6.24 16.60
N LEU A 291 69.46 6.35 17.82
CA LEU A 291 70.11 6.77 19.07
C LEU A 291 71.66 6.78 19.19
N PRO A 292 72.39 7.90 19.40
CA PRO A 292 73.71 7.82 20.03
C PRO A 292 73.63 7.15 21.42
N VAL A 293 74.63 6.33 21.75
CA VAL A 293 74.68 5.59 23.02
C VAL A 293 74.67 6.56 24.20
N GLY A 294 73.66 6.46 25.07
CA GLY A 294 73.46 7.34 26.23
C GLY A 294 72.41 8.45 26.05
N ALA A 295 71.85 8.62 24.85
CA ALA A 295 70.70 9.50 24.63
C ALA A 295 69.43 8.95 25.33
N ALA A 296 68.52 9.85 25.73
CA ALA A 296 67.22 9.46 26.27
C ALA A 296 66.38 8.73 25.20
N PRO A 297 65.64 7.67 25.55
CA PRO A 297 64.84 6.92 24.58
C PRO A 297 63.65 7.76 24.10
N LEU A 298 63.49 7.86 22.78
CA LEU A 298 62.35 8.56 22.14
C LEU A 298 61.00 7.97 22.57
N GLN A 299 60.00 8.84 22.59
CA GLN A 299 58.60 8.48 22.79
C GLN A 299 57.77 9.05 21.62
N PRO A 300 57.13 8.21 20.78
CA PRO A 300 57.33 6.75 20.70
C PRO A 300 58.77 6.39 20.32
N ARG A 301 59.20 5.14 20.52
CA ARG A 301 60.57 4.69 20.13
C ARG A 301 60.77 4.52 18.62
N GLN A 302 59.68 4.46 17.88
CA GLN A 302 59.63 4.21 16.44
C GLN A 302 58.50 5.05 15.84
N ALA A 303 58.70 5.53 14.62
CA ALA A 303 57.67 6.16 13.82
C ALA A 303 56.94 5.11 12.99
N VAL A 304 55.62 5.25 12.85
CA VAL A 304 54.83 4.55 11.85
C VAL A 304 54.47 5.54 10.75
N ILE A 305 54.75 5.20 9.50
CA ILE A 305 54.41 6.04 8.34
C ILE A 305 52.89 6.10 8.19
N GLU A 306 52.34 7.31 8.12
CA GLU A 306 50.93 7.60 7.89
C GLU A 306 50.67 7.87 6.40
N SER A 307 51.56 8.62 5.74
CA SER A 307 51.56 8.82 4.28
C SER A 307 52.92 9.30 3.77
N ALA A 308 53.21 9.09 2.48
CA ALA A 308 54.30 9.78 1.80
C ALA A 308 53.85 11.20 1.40
N THR A 309 54.77 12.16 1.40
CA THR A 309 54.51 13.52 0.90
C THR A 309 54.82 13.62 -0.60
N SER A 310 54.73 14.83 -1.17
CA SER A 310 55.16 15.09 -2.55
C SER A 310 56.68 15.06 -2.74
N ASP A 311 57.46 15.10 -1.65
CA ASP A 311 58.90 14.89 -1.66
C ASP A 311 59.20 13.38 -1.49
N PRO A 312 59.96 12.72 -2.39
CA PRO A 312 60.37 11.33 -2.25
C PRO A 312 61.07 10.98 -0.92
N GLY A 313 61.73 11.96 -0.28
CA GLY A 313 62.35 11.79 1.03
C GLY A 313 61.40 12.02 2.21
N GLY A 314 60.25 12.67 2.00
CA GLY A 314 59.37 13.17 3.06
C GLY A 314 58.15 12.31 3.33
N TYR A 315 57.87 12.03 4.60
CA TYR A 315 56.77 11.18 5.07
C TYR A 315 56.06 11.83 6.26
N GLN A 316 54.74 11.71 6.35
CA GLN A 316 54.00 11.99 7.58
C GLN A 316 54.03 10.76 8.49
N ILE A 317 54.21 10.97 9.79
CA ILE A 317 54.21 9.91 10.80
C ILE A 317 52.96 10.00 11.69
N ALA A 318 52.38 8.85 12.02
CA ALA A 318 51.09 8.75 12.70
C ALA A 318 51.08 9.48 14.06
N GLN A 319 52.21 9.48 14.76
CA GLN A 319 52.45 10.21 15.99
C GLN A 319 53.82 10.89 15.92
N ALA A 320 53.87 12.19 16.22
CA ALA A 320 55.13 12.93 16.35
C ALA A 320 55.97 12.39 17.52
N PHE A 321 57.30 12.45 17.41
CA PHE A 321 58.18 12.23 18.55
C PHE A 321 57.99 13.35 19.58
N GLN A 322 58.22 13.03 20.86
CA GLN A 322 58.14 14.00 21.97
C GLN A 322 59.12 15.18 21.80
N GLU A 323 60.25 14.95 21.12
CA GLU A 323 61.22 15.97 20.72
C GLU A 323 61.60 15.77 19.24
N ASP A 324 61.81 16.88 18.53
CA ASP A 324 62.15 16.87 17.10
C ASP A 324 63.61 16.47 16.84
N LEU A 325 63.81 15.48 15.97
CA LEU A 325 65.13 15.03 15.55
C LEU A 325 65.70 15.97 14.46
N LEU A 326 66.03 17.19 14.85
CA LEU A 326 66.60 18.19 13.94
C LEU A 326 68.07 17.90 13.56
N LEU A 327 68.75 17.03 14.30
CA LEU A 327 70.11 16.56 14.00
C LEU A 327 70.06 15.25 13.18
N PRO A 328 70.71 15.19 11.99
CA PRO A 328 70.64 14.01 11.13
C PRO A 328 71.18 12.73 11.78
N CYS A 329 70.31 11.78 12.08
CA CYS A 329 70.64 10.50 12.71
C CYS A 329 70.64 9.34 11.71
N SER A 330 71.32 8.23 12.05
CA SER A 330 71.12 6.98 11.31
C SER A 330 69.73 6.41 11.65
N TYR A 331 69.22 5.49 10.84
CA TYR A 331 67.91 4.89 11.07
C TYR A 331 67.87 3.46 10.52
N SER A 332 66.97 2.65 11.07
CA SER A 332 66.53 1.38 10.48
C SER A 332 65.06 1.48 10.11
N TYR A 333 64.61 0.62 9.20
CA TYR A 333 63.21 0.55 8.79
C TYR A 333 62.75 -0.90 8.59
N ILE A 334 61.45 -1.12 8.81
CA ILE A 334 60.77 -2.40 8.62
C ILE A 334 59.57 -2.13 7.72
N ARG A 335 59.39 -2.96 6.68
CA ARG A 335 58.20 -2.89 5.82
C ARG A 335 57.00 -3.52 6.53
N ALA A 336 55.83 -2.89 6.39
CA ALA A 336 54.59 -3.40 6.96
C ALA A 336 54.18 -4.74 6.32
N THR A 337 54.39 -4.87 5.02
CA THR A 337 54.13 -6.09 4.26
C THR A 337 55.35 -7.02 4.31
N LEU A 338 55.16 -8.23 4.83
CA LEU A 338 56.18 -9.29 4.91
C LEU A 338 56.40 -9.97 3.56
N ALA A 339 55.31 -10.33 2.91
CA ALA A 339 55.30 -10.94 1.59
C ALA A 339 54.08 -10.47 0.81
N SER A 340 54.27 -10.18 -0.47
CA SER A 340 53.17 -9.95 -1.39
C SER A 340 53.39 -10.71 -2.69
N PHE A 341 52.36 -11.43 -3.11
CA PHE A 341 52.30 -12.14 -4.37
C PHE A 341 51.28 -11.41 -5.24
N SER A 342 51.66 -10.93 -6.42
CA SER A 342 50.77 -10.15 -7.30
C SER A 342 50.65 -10.78 -8.69
N ALA A 343 49.49 -10.61 -9.31
CA ALA A 343 49.26 -10.95 -10.71
C ALA A 343 49.33 -9.68 -11.57
N GLY A 344 50.54 -9.19 -11.81
CA GLY A 344 50.78 -7.98 -12.59
C GLY A 344 50.26 -6.70 -11.91
N ALA A 345 49.76 -5.77 -12.71
CA ALA A 345 49.44 -4.40 -12.27
C ALA A 345 48.08 -4.25 -11.53
N VAL A 346 47.31 -5.33 -11.34
CA VAL A 346 45.88 -5.26 -10.98
C VAL A 346 45.57 -5.78 -9.57
N GLY A 347 46.59 -5.94 -8.72
CA GLY A 347 46.42 -6.20 -7.28
C GLY A 347 47.30 -7.33 -6.72
N GLN A 348 47.35 -7.37 -5.39
CA GLN A 348 47.95 -8.47 -4.64
C GLN A 348 46.95 -9.64 -4.55
N LEU A 349 47.41 -10.87 -4.80
CA LEU A 349 46.66 -12.12 -4.68
C LEU A 349 46.76 -12.72 -3.27
N LEU A 350 47.93 -12.58 -2.66
CA LEU A 350 48.22 -12.96 -1.28
C LEU A 350 49.11 -11.87 -0.68
N ARG A 351 48.68 -11.34 0.46
CA ARG A 351 49.42 -10.38 1.29
C ARG A 351 49.56 -10.96 2.69
N ILE A 352 50.77 -10.96 3.22
CA ILE A 352 51.04 -11.28 4.62
C ILE A 352 51.59 -10.00 5.24
N ASP A 353 50.91 -9.49 6.27
CA ASP A 353 51.30 -8.30 7.00
C ASP A 353 52.08 -8.64 8.27
N GLY A 354 52.89 -7.69 8.72
CA GLY A 354 53.77 -7.84 9.86
C GLY A 354 53.05 -8.07 11.19
N ASP A 355 51.76 -7.73 11.29
CA ASP A 355 50.91 -7.97 12.46
C ASP A 355 50.36 -9.42 12.52
N GLY A 356 50.63 -10.23 11.49
CA GLY A 356 50.11 -11.59 11.34
C GLY A 356 48.80 -11.68 10.54
N THR A 357 48.29 -10.56 10.02
CA THR A 357 47.11 -10.55 9.15
C THR A 357 47.44 -11.16 7.78
N VAL A 358 46.56 -12.04 7.29
CA VAL A 358 46.69 -12.67 5.97
C VAL A 358 45.50 -12.26 5.10
N GLY A 359 45.78 -11.56 4.00
CA GLY A 359 44.80 -11.17 2.98
C GLY A 359 44.93 -12.03 1.73
N LEU A 360 43.81 -12.56 1.25
CA LEU A 360 43.72 -13.41 0.06
C LEU A 360 42.68 -12.89 -0.93
N GLY A 361 43.01 -12.98 -2.22
CA GLY A 361 42.21 -12.51 -3.35
C GLY A 361 42.57 -11.09 -3.80
N VAL A 362 42.36 -10.79 -5.09
CA VAL A 362 42.55 -9.43 -5.63
C VAL A 362 41.59 -8.45 -4.96
N GLN A 363 42.12 -7.30 -4.54
CA GLN A 363 41.28 -6.16 -4.19
C GLN A 363 40.50 -5.74 -5.43
N SER A 364 39.20 -6.02 -5.48
CA SER A 364 38.38 -5.76 -6.66
C SER A 364 38.44 -4.28 -7.03
N ALA A 365 38.96 -3.98 -8.22
CA ALA A 365 39.05 -2.62 -8.73
C ALA A 365 37.65 -2.12 -9.11
N VAL A 366 36.91 -1.59 -8.13
CA VAL A 366 35.73 -0.77 -8.39
C VAL A 366 36.18 0.45 -9.20
N GLN A 367 35.34 0.90 -10.16
CA GLN A 367 35.64 1.92 -11.19
C GLN A 367 36.02 3.35 -10.69
N SER A 368 36.44 3.51 -9.44
CA SER A 368 36.75 4.79 -8.79
C SER A 368 38.23 4.95 -8.37
N GLY A 369 39.12 4.00 -8.69
CA GLY A 369 40.55 4.11 -8.38
C GLY A 369 40.90 3.99 -6.88
N LYS A 370 39.97 3.50 -6.05
CA LYS A 370 40.26 3.03 -4.68
C LYS A 370 40.30 1.51 -4.66
N ALA A 371 41.17 0.97 -3.82
CA ALA A 371 41.28 -0.47 -3.61
C ALA A 371 39.98 -1.03 -3.01
N GLY A 372 39.48 -2.14 -3.57
CA GLY A 372 38.37 -2.89 -2.99
C GLY A 372 38.79 -3.69 -1.74
N PRO A 373 37.81 -4.23 -0.99
CA PRO A 373 38.08 -5.12 0.13
C PRO A 373 38.82 -6.40 -0.31
N ALA A 374 39.53 -7.02 0.63
CA ALA A 374 40.07 -8.36 0.44
C ALA A 374 38.91 -9.37 0.39
N ALA A 375 39.00 -10.38 -0.48
CA ALA A 375 37.98 -11.43 -0.54
C ALA A 375 37.94 -12.25 0.76
N LEU A 376 39.12 -12.49 1.35
CA LEU A 376 39.32 -13.17 2.62
C LEU A 376 40.41 -12.45 3.42
N LYS A 377 40.11 -12.12 4.68
CA LYS A 377 41.04 -11.56 5.68
C LYS A 377 41.06 -12.47 6.90
N ILE A 378 42.23 -12.94 7.30
CA ILE A 378 42.42 -13.65 8.58
C ILE A 378 43.18 -12.71 9.51
N SER A 379 42.55 -12.34 10.63
CA SER A 379 43.15 -11.44 11.63
C SER A 379 44.14 -12.19 12.54
N SER A 380 45.02 -11.43 13.20
CA SER A 380 45.91 -11.95 14.26
C SER A 380 45.16 -12.58 15.45
N SER A 381 43.89 -12.20 15.66
CA SER A 381 42.98 -12.80 16.64
C SER A 381 42.35 -14.13 16.21
N ARG A 382 42.74 -14.67 15.04
CA ARG A 382 42.20 -15.91 14.41
C ARG A 382 40.75 -15.80 13.95
N SER A 383 40.24 -14.59 13.76
CA SER A 383 38.92 -14.37 13.18
C SER A 383 39.02 -14.27 11.66
N VAL A 384 38.01 -14.78 10.96
CA VAL A 384 37.94 -14.83 9.49
C VAL A 384 36.90 -13.84 9.00
N GLY A 385 37.34 -12.80 8.29
CA GLY A 385 36.49 -11.87 7.58
C GLY A 385 36.38 -12.24 6.10
N ILE A 386 35.16 -12.33 5.57
CA ILE A 386 34.90 -12.54 4.14
C ILE A 386 34.17 -11.31 3.60
N ALA A 387 34.74 -10.70 2.55
CA ALA A 387 34.23 -9.48 1.90
C ALA A 387 33.99 -8.27 2.84
N LEU A 388 34.62 -8.24 4.02
CA LEU A 388 34.57 -7.09 4.92
C LEU A 388 35.31 -5.90 4.30
N ASP A 389 34.82 -4.68 4.49
CA ASP A 389 35.53 -3.46 4.12
C ASP A 389 36.92 -3.42 4.77
N THR A 390 37.90 -2.80 4.10
CA THR A 390 39.34 -2.91 4.41
C THR A 390 39.70 -2.60 5.87
N ASP A 391 38.91 -1.73 6.49
CA ASP A 391 39.18 -1.13 7.80
C ASP A 391 38.35 -1.78 8.92
N ILE A 392 37.55 -2.81 8.60
CA ILE A 392 36.72 -3.52 9.57
C ILE A 392 37.44 -4.79 10.05
N GLU A 393 37.60 -4.91 11.37
CA GLU A 393 37.99 -6.18 12.01
C GLU A 393 36.78 -7.12 12.14
N PRO A 394 36.94 -8.43 11.89
CA PRO A 394 35.86 -9.41 12.03
C PRO A 394 35.31 -9.42 13.46
N ARG A 395 34.01 -9.23 13.62
CA ARG A 395 33.32 -9.12 14.92
C ARG A 395 33.03 -10.48 15.56
N ALA A 396 33.23 -11.56 14.82
CA ALA A 396 33.08 -12.95 15.23
C ALA A 396 34.19 -13.81 14.60
N THR A 397 34.34 -15.06 15.06
CA THR A 397 35.32 -16.02 14.52
C THR A 397 35.17 -16.25 13.01
N LEU A 398 33.95 -16.15 12.50
CA LEU A 398 33.63 -16.02 11.08
C LEU A 398 32.64 -14.87 10.93
N ASP A 399 33.02 -13.85 10.17
CA ASP A 399 32.22 -12.65 9.87
C ASP A 399 32.17 -12.47 8.34
N VAL A 400 30.96 -12.38 7.78
CA VAL A 400 30.73 -12.42 6.33
C VAL A 400 29.84 -11.26 5.94
N ASN A 401 30.40 -10.29 5.23
CA ASN A 401 29.66 -9.14 4.70
C ASN A 401 28.99 -9.54 3.37
N GLY A 402 27.89 -10.29 3.46
CA GLY A 402 27.13 -10.76 2.31
C GLY A 402 26.34 -12.03 2.60
N SER A 403 25.79 -12.63 1.54
CA SER A 403 25.07 -13.91 1.64
C SER A 403 26.04 -15.08 1.70
N LEU A 404 25.92 -15.93 2.73
CA LEU A 404 26.57 -17.23 2.76
C LEU A 404 25.71 -18.24 1.99
N LEU A 405 26.11 -18.55 0.75
CA LEU A 405 25.53 -19.66 -0.02
C LEU A 405 26.30 -20.94 0.35
N ALA A 406 25.60 -21.92 0.89
CA ALA A 406 26.15 -23.23 1.22
C ALA A 406 25.12 -24.33 0.91
N ASP A 407 25.57 -25.41 0.26
CA ASP A 407 24.73 -26.58 -0.02
C ASP A 407 24.22 -27.26 1.26
N SER A 408 24.97 -27.12 2.36
CA SER A 408 24.52 -27.49 3.71
C SER A 408 25.20 -26.62 4.77
N PHE A 409 24.44 -26.19 5.78
CA PHE A 409 24.96 -25.44 6.93
C PHE A 409 24.74 -26.24 8.21
N THR A 410 25.80 -26.88 8.71
CA THR A 410 25.76 -27.73 9.91
C THR A 410 26.45 -27.04 11.08
N CYS A 411 25.72 -26.83 12.19
CA CYS A 411 26.26 -26.24 13.42
C CYS A 411 26.22 -27.25 14.56
N ASN A 412 27.36 -27.48 15.23
CA ASN A 412 27.44 -28.36 16.40
C ASN A 412 27.20 -27.56 17.70
N GLY A 413 26.08 -26.83 17.75
CA GLY A 413 25.77 -25.85 18.80
C GLY A 413 24.49 -25.05 18.50
N ILE A 414 24.26 -23.97 19.24
CA ILE A 414 23.08 -23.11 19.08
C ILE A 414 23.33 -22.04 18.00
N VAL A 415 22.52 -22.04 16.94
CA VAL A 415 22.46 -20.93 15.99
C VAL A 415 21.65 -19.78 16.60
N LYS A 416 22.32 -18.68 16.94
CA LYS A 416 21.67 -17.44 17.41
C LYS A 416 21.54 -16.45 16.26
N ALA A 417 20.34 -16.30 15.71
CA ALA A 417 20.02 -15.30 14.69
C ALA A 417 19.10 -14.20 15.26
N GLN A 418 19.22 -12.98 14.74
CA GLN A 418 18.28 -11.89 15.09
C GLN A 418 16.89 -12.10 14.46
N SER A 419 16.84 -12.78 13.32
CA SER A 419 15.63 -13.29 12.69
C SER A 419 15.96 -14.49 11.80
N PHE A 420 14.98 -15.37 11.58
CA PHE A 420 14.98 -16.33 10.47
C PHE A 420 13.86 -15.92 9.53
N GLN A 421 14.18 -15.57 8.29
CA GLN A 421 13.18 -15.32 7.24
C GLN A 421 13.36 -16.31 6.10
N GLY A 422 12.28 -16.99 5.76
CA GLY A 422 12.20 -18.00 4.71
C GLY A 422 10.93 -18.83 4.90
N ASN A 423 10.44 -19.44 3.82
CA ASN A 423 9.27 -20.32 3.85
C ASN A 423 9.54 -21.71 4.48
N GLY A 424 10.73 -21.93 5.05
CA GLY A 424 11.19 -23.20 5.61
C GLY A 424 11.49 -24.30 4.60
N SER A 425 11.11 -24.16 3.32
CA SER A 425 11.02 -25.27 2.36
C SER A 425 12.35 -25.88 1.91
N MET A 426 13.48 -25.24 2.24
CA MET A 426 14.84 -25.69 1.87
C MET A 426 15.69 -26.11 3.08
N LEU A 427 15.12 -26.14 4.29
CA LEU A 427 15.83 -26.59 5.49
C LEU A 427 15.88 -28.13 5.54
N GLN A 428 16.96 -28.69 5.01
CA GLN A 428 17.22 -30.15 4.97
C GLN A 428 18.23 -30.56 6.06
N ASN A 429 18.14 -31.79 6.58
CA ASN A 429 18.93 -32.29 7.72
C ASN A 429 18.88 -31.43 8.99
N LEU A 430 17.91 -30.51 9.07
CA LEU A 430 17.09 -30.43 10.27
C LEU A 430 16.77 -31.87 10.73
N PRO A 431 17.04 -32.26 11.99
CA PRO A 431 16.70 -33.60 12.45
C PRO A 431 15.22 -33.88 12.17
N ILE A 432 14.86 -35.16 12.04
CA ILE A 432 13.46 -35.65 11.84
C ILE A 432 12.45 -35.08 12.88
N LEU A 433 12.97 -34.40 13.92
CA LEU A 433 12.28 -33.74 15.01
C LEU A 433 12.18 -32.20 14.90
N SER A 434 12.56 -31.55 13.79
CA SER A 434 12.39 -30.09 13.61
C SER A 434 10.97 -29.70 13.26
N TYR A 435 10.08 -30.05 14.19
CA TYR A 435 8.75 -29.53 14.26
C TYR A 435 8.81 -28.05 14.67
N TRP A 436 7.98 -27.23 14.06
CA TRP A 436 7.42 -26.06 14.76
C TRP A 436 6.43 -26.61 15.81
N THR A 437 7.03 -27.21 16.85
CA THR A 437 6.45 -27.99 17.96
C THR A 437 5.40 -29.05 17.60
N LYS A 438 5.78 -30.33 17.72
CA LYS A 438 4.81 -31.36 18.13
C LYS A 438 4.20 -30.94 19.48
N GLN A 439 2.88 -31.00 19.60
CA GLN A 439 2.17 -30.78 20.88
C GLN A 439 2.65 -31.75 21.98
N ASN A 440 3.06 -32.96 21.58
CA ASN A 440 3.75 -33.93 22.42
C ASN A 440 4.86 -34.61 21.59
N VAL A 441 6.11 -34.56 22.06
CA VAL A 441 7.27 -35.19 21.38
C VAL A 441 7.09 -36.68 21.10
N ALA A 442 6.29 -37.40 21.90
CA ALA A 442 5.97 -38.81 21.72
C ALA A 442 4.90 -39.10 20.65
N SER A 443 4.19 -38.08 20.14
CA SER A 443 3.20 -38.26 19.07
C SER A 443 3.89 -38.71 17.76
N ALA A 444 3.28 -39.64 17.02
CA ALA A 444 3.71 -39.97 15.66
C ALA A 444 3.30 -38.88 14.64
N TYR A 445 2.33 -38.04 14.99
CA TYR A 445 1.71 -37.06 14.10
C TYR A 445 2.00 -35.62 14.56
N SER A 446 2.14 -34.70 13.61
CA SER A 446 2.22 -33.27 13.87
C SER A 446 0.82 -32.66 13.95
N ALA A 447 0.62 -31.62 14.76
CA ALA A 447 -0.60 -30.81 14.68
C ALA A 447 -0.52 -29.75 13.56
N ILE A 448 0.68 -29.54 12.98
CA ILE A 448 0.94 -28.57 11.91
C ILE A 448 1.66 -29.29 10.76
N TYR A 449 1.09 -29.16 9.58
CA TYR A 449 1.56 -29.70 8.30
C TYR A 449 1.87 -28.56 7.33
N TYR A 450 2.68 -28.84 6.32
CA TYR A 450 3.01 -27.92 5.26
C TYR A 450 2.95 -28.66 3.93
N ASN A 451 2.11 -28.19 3.01
CA ASN A 451 2.02 -28.74 1.65
C ASN A 451 1.94 -27.58 0.65
N GLU A 452 2.66 -27.67 -0.46
CA GLU A 452 2.61 -26.73 -1.61
C GLU A 452 2.69 -25.21 -1.28
N GLY A 453 3.28 -24.82 -0.14
CA GLY A 453 3.36 -23.41 0.29
C GLY A 453 2.37 -23.02 1.39
N ASN A 454 1.38 -23.87 1.64
CA ASN A 454 0.27 -23.65 2.57
C ASN A 454 0.54 -24.31 3.94
N VAL A 455 0.07 -23.69 5.02
CA VAL A 455 0.15 -24.22 6.39
C VAL A 455 -1.18 -24.88 6.78
N GLY A 456 -1.14 -26.16 7.15
CA GLY A 456 -2.30 -26.94 7.58
C GLY A 456 -2.26 -27.25 9.07
N VAL A 457 -3.17 -26.70 9.86
CA VAL A 457 -3.35 -27.09 11.27
C VAL A 457 -4.37 -28.23 11.32
N GLN A 458 -3.97 -29.40 11.83
CA GLN A 458 -4.76 -30.64 11.81
C GLN A 458 -5.29 -31.05 10.42
N MET A 459 -4.68 -30.53 9.34
CA MET A 459 -5.03 -30.81 7.95
C MET A 459 -3.74 -31.09 7.19
N THR A 460 -3.58 -32.33 6.70
CA THR A 460 -2.38 -32.78 5.99
C THR A 460 -2.23 -32.17 4.60
N ASP A 461 -3.34 -31.80 3.96
CA ASP A 461 -3.40 -31.21 2.64
C ASP A 461 -4.11 -29.84 2.65
N PRO A 462 -3.43 -28.77 3.10
CA PRO A 462 -4.00 -27.43 3.21
C PRO A 462 -4.30 -26.77 1.85
N LEU A 463 -5.57 -26.46 1.61
CA LEU A 463 -6.13 -25.89 0.37
C LEU A 463 -5.82 -24.39 0.16
N GLY A 464 -5.24 -23.72 1.16
CA GLY A 464 -4.84 -22.30 1.10
C GLY A 464 -3.91 -21.92 2.25
N SER A 465 -3.32 -20.72 2.17
CA SER A 465 -2.15 -20.28 2.94
C SER A 465 -2.17 -20.63 4.43
N LEU A 466 -3.33 -20.54 5.06
CA LEU A 466 -3.64 -21.16 6.34
C LEU A 466 -4.95 -21.95 6.20
N SER A 467 -4.89 -23.25 6.42
CA SER A 467 -6.06 -24.14 6.48
C SER A 467 -6.11 -24.80 7.85
N VAL A 468 -7.27 -24.77 8.52
CA VAL A 468 -7.45 -25.39 9.83
C VAL A 468 -8.52 -26.47 9.71
N GLY A 469 -8.12 -27.72 9.87
CA GLY A 469 -9.02 -28.86 9.95
C GLY A 469 -9.62 -28.98 11.34
N THR A 470 -10.88 -29.39 11.44
CA THR A 470 -11.37 -30.04 12.66
C THR A 470 -10.80 -31.46 12.71
N GLY A 471 -10.28 -31.87 13.86
CA GLY A 471 -9.82 -33.24 14.05
C GLY A 471 -10.96 -34.25 13.90
N THR A 472 -10.65 -35.52 13.66
CA THR A 472 -11.67 -36.56 13.54
C THR A 472 -12.37 -36.79 14.88
N GLY A 473 -13.70 -36.71 14.90
CA GLY A 473 -14.49 -37.12 16.06
C GLY A 473 -14.35 -38.63 16.34
N PHE A 474 -14.48 -39.00 17.60
CA PHE A 474 -14.31 -40.37 18.08
C PHE A 474 -15.31 -40.70 19.19
N ILE A 475 -15.59 -41.99 19.42
CA ILE A 475 -16.45 -42.44 20.51
C ILE A 475 -15.65 -42.35 21.82
N GLY A 476 -16.15 -41.59 22.80
CA GLY A 476 -15.49 -41.42 24.08
C GLY A 476 -15.42 -42.73 24.89
N ALA A 477 -14.43 -42.84 25.78
CA ALA A 477 -14.35 -43.99 26.68
C ALA A 477 -15.46 -43.89 27.73
N GLY A 478 -16.06 -45.02 28.09
CA GLY A 478 -17.13 -45.06 29.09
C GLY A 478 -18.46 -44.51 28.56
N SER A 479 -19.23 -43.91 29.47
CA SER A 479 -20.62 -43.51 29.22
C SER A 479 -21.04 -42.36 30.14
N VAL A 480 -22.01 -41.55 29.73
CA VAL A 480 -22.37 -40.28 30.39
C VAL A 480 -23.86 -40.17 30.67
N SER A 481 -24.22 -39.45 31.73
CA SER A 481 -25.56 -39.01 32.10
C SER A 481 -25.52 -37.55 32.58
N ALA A 482 -26.66 -36.85 32.58
CA ALA A 482 -26.78 -35.54 33.24
C ALA A 482 -26.47 -35.63 34.75
N ASP A 483 -25.90 -34.55 35.30
CA ASP A 483 -25.78 -34.33 36.74
C ASP A 483 -27.14 -33.94 37.33
N ALA A 484 -27.54 -34.64 38.40
CA ALA A 484 -28.82 -34.43 39.09
C ALA A 484 -28.93 -33.09 39.82
N THR A 485 -27.79 -32.45 40.12
CA THR A 485 -27.70 -31.20 40.90
C THR A 485 -27.39 -29.98 40.03
N ASP A 486 -26.80 -30.19 38.85
CA ASP A 486 -26.47 -29.12 37.90
C ASP A 486 -26.75 -29.57 36.46
N LEU A 487 -27.87 -29.09 35.93
CA LEU A 487 -28.37 -29.42 34.60
C LEU A 487 -27.52 -28.89 33.42
N SER A 488 -26.36 -28.28 33.70
CA SER A 488 -25.31 -27.94 32.73
C SER A 488 -24.14 -28.93 32.72
N LYS A 489 -24.11 -29.93 33.61
CA LYS A 489 -23.02 -30.90 33.74
C LYS A 489 -23.39 -32.30 33.26
N LEU A 490 -22.37 -33.02 32.76
CA LEU A 490 -22.40 -34.47 32.55
C LEU A 490 -21.53 -35.19 33.57
N ILE A 491 -22.08 -36.23 34.17
CA ILE A 491 -21.38 -37.23 34.98
C ILE A 491 -21.03 -38.43 34.10
N GLY A 492 -19.77 -38.81 34.11
CA GLY A 492 -19.20 -39.93 33.37
C GLY A 492 -18.94 -41.14 34.25
N THR A 493 -19.22 -42.32 33.71
CA THR A 493 -18.89 -43.63 34.28
C THR A 493 -17.87 -44.33 33.38
N GLN A 494 -16.70 -44.67 33.94
CA GLN A 494 -15.54 -45.21 33.21
C GLN A 494 -15.01 -44.29 32.10
N THR A 495 -15.23 -42.98 32.24
CA THR A 495 -14.77 -41.93 31.33
C THR A 495 -13.33 -41.51 31.64
N ALA A 496 -12.67 -40.87 30.66
CA ALA A 496 -11.28 -40.41 30.76
C ALA A 496 -11.14 -38.94 30.30
N PHE A 497 -12.08 -38.08 30.72
CA PHE A 497 -12.30 -36.77 30.10
C PHE A 497 -11.06 -35.87 30.03
N LYS A 498 -10.17 -35.80 31.04
CA LYS A 498 -8.97 -34.92 30.97
C LYS A 498 -7.97 -35.36 29.90
N THR A 499 -8.10 -36.57 29.37
CA THR A 499 -7.24 -37.12 28.30
C THR A 499 -7.92 -37.17 26.94
N GLN A 500 -9.25 -37.09 26.91
CA GLN A 500 -10.07 -37.27 25.71
C GLN A 500 -10.78 -35.98 25.26
N VAL A 501 -11.03 -35.04 26.17
CA VAL A 501 -11.89 -33.87 25.92
C VAL A 501 -11.13 -32.59 26.23
N SER A 502 -11.31 -31.58 25.38
CA SER A 502 -10.76 -30.24 25.49
C SER A 502 -11.85 -29.18 25.58
N LEU A 503 -11.47 -27.96 25.96
CA LEU A 503 -12.34 -26.78 25.89
C LEU A 503 -12.86 -26.59 24.46
N GLY A 504 -14.17 -26.44 24.29
CA GLY A 504 -14.80 -26.21 22.99
C GLY A 504 -14.88 -27.43 22.07
N ASP A 505 -14.59 -28.64 22.56
CA ASP A 505 -15.04 -29.86 21.90
C ASP A 505 -16.57 -29.97 21.94
N SER A 506 -17.14 -30.70 20.99
CA SER A 506 -18.55 -31.09 20.93
C SER A 506 -18.75 -32.46 21.56
N ILE A 507 -19.70 -32.56 22.50
CA ILE A 507 -20.25 -33.81 22.99
C ILE A 507 -21.58 -34.08 22.29
N VAL A 508 -21.69 -35.24 21.65
CA VAL A 508 -22.93 -35.76 21.06
C VAL A 508 -23.35 -37.01 21.81
N LEU A 509 -24.56 -36.99 22.39
CA LEU A 509 -25.10 -38.10 23.17
C LEU A 509 -25.63 -39.21 22.24
N GLY A 510 -25.34 -40.47 22.58
CA GLY A 510 -25.86 -41.65 21.90
C GLY A 510 -27.31 -41.97 22.30
N SER A 511 -27.93 -42.94 21.62
CA SER A 511 -29.25 -43.44 22.02
C SER A 511 -29.12 -44.49 23.13
N LEU A 512 -30.01 -44.46 24.13
CA LEU A 512 -30.17 -45.55 25.08
C LEU A 512 -31.36 -46.41 24.66
N MET A 513 -31.15 -47.73 24.54
CA MET A 513 -32.26 -48.67 24.34
C MET A 513 -33.05 -48.83 25.64
N GLN A 514 -34.36 -49.02 25.53
CA GLN A 514 -35.25 -49.30 26.65
C GLN A 514 -34.73 -50.48 27.49
N GLN A 515 -34.70 -50.32 28.81
CA GLN A 515 -34.17 -51.32 29.73
C GLN A 515 -35.22 -51.79 30.73
N TRP A 516 -35.07 -53.04 31.17
CA TRP A 516 -36.02 -53.69 32.07
C TRP A 516 -35.29 -54.54 33.10
N GLN A 517 -35.74 -54.49 34.35
CA GLN A 517 -35.35 -55.47 35.37
C GLN A 517 -36.49 -55.79 36.34
N GLN A 518 -36.52 -57.03 36.84
CA GLN A 518 -37.54 -57.48 37.77
C GLN A 518 -37.14 -57.23 39.22
N ILE A 519 -38.08 -56.77 40.05
CA ILE A 519 -37.87 -56.51 41.48
C ILE A 519 -37.84 -57.84 42.25
N LYS A 520 -36.71 -58.13 42.90
CA LYS A 520 -36.51 -59.28 43.79
C LYS A 520 -37.09 -59.06 45.18
N THR A 521 -36.85 -57.88 45.76
CA THR A 521 -37.31 -57.50 47.11
C THR A 521 -37.42 -55.98 47.20
N ILE A 522 -38.42 -55.44 47.92
CA ILE A 522 -38.48 -54.02 48.27
C ILE A 522 -38.07 -53.89 49.75
N THR A 523 -37.06 -53.07 50.05
CA THR A 523 -36.50 -52.98 51.42
C THR A 523 -36.92 -51.71 52.16
N SER A 524 -37.24 -50.63 51.44
CA SER A 524 -37.86 -49.42 51.98
C SER A 524 -38.51 -48.61 50.86
N ASP A 525 -39.17 -47.49 51.17
CA ASP A 525 -39.71 -46.59 50.14
C ASP A 525 -38.65 -46.00 49.21
N LEU A 526 -37.39 -45.94 49.67
CA LEU A 526 -36.26 -45.38 48.93
C LEU A 526 -35.25 -46.44 48.45
N GLN A 527 -35.49 -47.74 48.69
CA GLN A 527 -34.54 -48.78 48.32
C GLN A 527 -35.22 -50.12 47.99
N LEU A 528 -34.77 -50.75 46.91
CA LEU A 528 -35.17 -52.10 46.51
C LEU A 528 -33.98 -52.87 45.91
N GLU A 529 -34.16 -54.18 45.79
CA GLU A 529 -33.22 -55.11 45.17
C GLU A 529 -33.86 -55.74 43.94
N LEU A 530 -33.13 -55.81 42.84
CA LEU A 530 -33.50 -56.46 41.59
C LEU A 530 -33.10 -57.93 41.59
N ILE A 531 -33.67 -58.73 40.68
CA ILE A 531 -33.22 -60.11 40.43
C ILE A 531 -31.84 -60.09 39.77
N ASP A 532 -31.70 -59.28 38.72
CA ASP A 532 -30.45 -59.00 38.03
C ASP A 532 -30.25 -57.47 37.93
N GLN A 533 -29.00 -57.03 37.76
CA GLN A 533 -28.68 -55.61 37.58
C GLN A 533 -29.14 -55.08 36.22
N PHE A 534 -29.38 -53.78 36.11
CA PHE A 534 -29.62 -53.14 34.80
C PHE A 534 -28.40 -53.28 33.88
N PRO A 535 -28.57 -53.42 32.55
CA PRO A 535 -27.47 -53.50 31.58
C PRO A 535 -26.51 -52.31 31.62
N THR A 536 -27.01 -51.12 31.97
CA THR A 536 -26.18 -49.97 32.34
C THR A 536 -26.50 -49.55 33.77
N ILE A 537 -25.54 -48.91 34.44
CA ILE A 537 -25.85 -48.16 35.66
C ILE A 537 -26.87 -47.07 35.31
N ILE A 538 -27.79 -46.78 36.23
CA ILE A 538 -28.82 -45.76 36.10
C ILE A 538 -28.51 -44.69 37.16
N GLN A 539 -28.69 -43.41 36.82
CA GLN A 539 -28.52 -42.30 37.76
C GLN A 539 -29.72 -41.36 37.68
N GLN A 540 -30.42 -41.21 38.81
CA GLN A 540 -31.61 -40.37 39.02
C GLN A 540 -32.52 -40.24 37.80
N SER A 541 -32.82 -41.37 37.17
CA SER A 541 -33.65 -41.41 35.97
C SER A 541 -35.11 -41.61 36.36
N ASP A 542 -36.02 -40.97 35.64
CA ASP A 542 -37.44 -41.30 35.68
C ASP A 542 -37.63 -42.76 35.27
N PHE A 543 -38.56 -43.44 35.93
CA PHE A 543 -38.86 -44.84 35.66
C PHE A 543 -40.35 -45.07 35.49
N GLN A 544 -40.69 -46.19 34.87
CA GLN A 544 -42.02 -46.75 34.86
C GLN A 544 -41.96 -48.16 35.43
N TYR A 545 -43.12 -48.71 35.79
CA TYR A 545 -43.20 -50.10 36.26
C TYR A 545 -44.38 -50.85 35.65
N LEU A 546 -44.21 -52.16 35.52
CA LEU A 546 -45.19 -53.11 35.02
C LEU A 546 -45.53 -54.13 36.13
N PRO A 547 -46.82 -54.30 36.49
CA PRO A 547 -47.21 -55.34 37.42
C PRO A 547 -46.81 -56.74 36.94
N SER A 548 -46.35 -57.60 37.87
CA SER A 548 -45.74 -58.92 37.62
C SER A 548 -46.51 -59.90 36.72
N GLY A 549 -47.83 -59.72 36.56
CA GLY A 549 -48.70 -60.55 35.72
C GLY A 549 -49.23 -59.87 34.44
N SER A 550 -48.62 -58.77 33.99
CA SER A 550 -49.08 -58.00 32.83
C SER A 550 -48.77 -58.68 31.49
N ALA A 551 -49.60 -58.51 30.46
CA ALA A 551 -49.37 -59.14 29.14
C ALA A 551 -48.10 -58.64 28.39
N ALA A 552 -47.56 -57.48 28.79
CA ALA A 552 -46.39 -56.84 28.17
C ALA A 552 -45.07 -57.07 28.92
N ILE A 553 -44.92 -58.19 29.64
CA ILE A 553 -43.67 -58.59 30.31
C ILE A 553 -42.52 -58.72 29.28
N PRO A 554 -41.29 -58.29 29.62
CA PRO A 554 -40.12 -58.42 28.75
C PRO A 554 -39.91 -59.86 28.25
N GLY A 555 -39.72 -60.01 26.94
CA GLY A 555 -39.58 -61.32 26.29
C GLY A 555 -40.90 -61.95 25.80
N SER A 556 -42.06 -61.34 26.05
CA SER A 556 -43.32 -61.80 25.45
C SER A 556 -43.37 -61.51 23.95
N ALA A 557 -43.87 -62.47 23.16
CA ALA A 557 -43.88 -62.39 21.69
C ALA A 557 -44.82 -61.32 21.10
N GLN A 558 -45.51 -60.52 21.93
CA GLN A 558 -46.30 -59.36 21.48
C GLN A 558 -45.52 -58.04 21.47
N LEU A 559 -44.29 -57.98 22.02
CA LEU A 559 -43.45 -56.77 21.99
C LEU A 559 -42.72 -56.55 20.65
N ILE A 560 -42.88 -57.45 19.66
CA ILE A 560 -42.09 -57.45 18.41
C ILE A 560 -42.74 -56.62 17.27
N THR A 561 -43.94 -56.09 17.46
CA THR A 561 -44.61 -55.23 16.45
C THR A 561 -44.66 -53.78 16.92
N PRO A 562 -43.84 -52.87 16.35
CA PRO A 562 -44.03 -51.44 16.57
C PRO A 562 -45.34 -51.02 15.88
N ALA A 563 -46.38 -50.76 16.67
CA ALA A 563 -47.61 -50.19 16.15
C ALA A 563 -47.30 -48.81 15.54
N ALA A 564 -47.69 -48.59 14.29
CA ALA A 564 -47.49 -47.33 13.59
C ALA A 564 -48.40 -46.25 14.20
N ALA A 565 -47.90 -45.58 15.24
CA ALA A 565 -48.59 -44.44 15.85
C ALA A 565 -48.51 -43.22 14.92
N THR A 566 -49.67 -42.70 14.53
CA THR A 566 -49.78 -41.44 13.80
C THR A 566 -49.22 -40.28 14.64
N ILE A 567 -48.29 -39.54 14.04
CA ILE A 567 -47.66 -38.37 14.62
C ILE A 567 -48.71 -37.29 14.88
N ASN A 568 -48.99 -36.95 16.16
CA ASN A 568 -49.37 -35.60 16.67
C ASN A 568 -49.99 -35.61 18.09
N THR A 569 -49.26 -36.08 19.11
CA THR A 569 -49.46 -35.63 20.52
C THR A 569 -48.20 -35.89 21.34
N VAL A 570 -47.74 -34.87 22.08
CA VAL A 570 -46.79 -34.86 23.23
C VAL A 570 -45.60 -35.86 23.20
N PRO A 571 -44.34 -35.38 23.09
CA PRO A 571 -43.16 -36.26 23.13
C PRO A 571 -42.94 -36.88 24.52
N GLY A 572 -42.55 -38.17 24.58
CA GLY A 572 -42.05 -38.80 25.81
C GLY A 572 -42.62 -40.17 26.16
N ALA A 573 -43.64 -40.67 25.45
CA ALA A 573 -44.27 -41.94 25.77
C ALA A 573 -44.25 -42.94 24.60
N ASN A 574 -43.20 -43.77 24.55
CA ASN A 574 -43.41 -45.17 24.15
C ASN A 574 -44.21 -45.85 25.27
N ALA A 575 -45.52 -45.59 25.30
CA ALA A 575 -46.41 -46.18 26.29
C ALA A 575 -46.50 -47.68 26.06
N VAL A 576 -45.67 -48.44 26.77
CA VAL A 576 -45.79 -49.90 26.82
C VAL A 576 -47.17 -50.19 27.45
N PRO A 577 -48.08 -50.91 26.76
CA PRO A 577 -49.46 -51.04 27.23
C PRO A 577 -49.52 -51.66 28.64
N GLY A 578 -50.00 -50.88 29.61
CA GLY A 578 -50.09 -51.27 31.01
C GLY A 578 -48.95 -50.78 31.93
N ALA A 579 -47.93 -50.11 31.40
CA ALA A 579 -46.91 -49.45 32.21
C ALA A 579 -47.47 -48.25 32.97
N LYS A 580 -47.08 -48.12 34.24
CA LYS A 580 -47.42 -46.99 35.10
C LYS A 580 -46.16 -46.14 35.37
N PRO A 581 -46.27 -44.80 35.40
CA PRO A 581 -45.16 -43.97 35.84
C PRO A 581 -44.82 -44.27 37.30
N GLY A 582 -43.53 -44.33 37.61
CA GLY A 582 -43.03 -44.34 38.97
C GLY A 582 -43.17 -42.96 39.63
N THR A 583 -43.14 -42.93 40.97
CA THR A 583 -42.97 -41.67 41.73
C THR A 583 -41.51 -41.49 42.07
N GLY A 584 -40.98 -40.27 41.91
CA GLY A 584 -39.55 -39.97 42.14
C GLY A 584 -38.62 -40.57 41.07
N THR A 585 -37.32 -40.38 41.27
CA THR A 585 -36.26 -40.85 40.35
C THR A 585 -35.46 -42.00 40.98
N ILE A 586 -34.80 -42.82 40.15
CA ILE A 586 -34.02 -43.97 40.62
C ILE A 586 -32.59 -44.01 40.08
N SER A 587 -31.69 -44.54 40.90
CA SER A 587 -30.30 -44.87 40.57
C SER A 587 -30.03 -46.34 40.87
N SER A 588 -29.14 -47.00 40.11
CA SER A 588 -28.73 -48.38 40.37
C SER A 588 -27.26 -48.51 40.78
N SER A 589 -26.96 -49.50 41.62
CA SER A 589 -25.62 -49.92 42.00
C SER A 589 -25.61 -51.44 42.13
N GLY A 590 -25.19 -52.12 41.06
CA GLY A 590 -25.45 -53.54 40.87
C GLY A 590 -26.95 -53.83 40.85
N ALA A 591 -27.39 -54.86 41.58
CA ALA A 591 -28.80 -55.19 41.75
C ALA A 591 -29.54 -54.24 42.74
N THR A 592 -28.83 -53.37 43.47
CA THR A 592 -29.48 -52.42 44.39
C THR A 592 -29.99 -51.22 43.61
N VAL A 593 -31.23 -50.81 43.84
CA VAL A 593 -31.80 -49.57 43.33
C VAL A 593 -32.12 -48.66 44.51
N THR A 594 -31.64 -47.41 44.43
CA THR A 594 -31.89 -46.36 45.41
C THR A 594 -32.71 -45.26 44.75
N GLY A 595 -33.78 -44.83 45.41
CA GLY A 595 -34.69 -43.82 44.92
C GLY A 595 -34.58 -42.48 45.64
N VAL A 596 -34.95 -41.40 44.97
CA VAL A 596 -35.08 -40.06 45.53
C VAL A 596 -36.53 -39.60 45.35
N GLY A 597 -37.22 -39.31 46.46
CA GLY A 597 -38.64 -38.93 46.45
C GLY A 597 -39.60 -40.05 46.06
N THR A 598 -39.14 -41.30 46.07
CA THR A 598 -39.88 -42.52 45.70
C THR A 598 -40.75 -43.04 46.86
N GLN A 599 -41.82 -43.78 46.54
CA GLN A 599 -42.66 -44.50 47.52
C GLN A 599 -42.75 -46.00 47.16
N PHE A 600 -41.61 -46.68 47.06
CA PHE A 600 -41.55 -48.05 46.54
C PHE A 600 -42.46 -49.05 47.27
N THR A 601 -42.66 -48.95 48.61
CA THR A 601 -43.49 -49.94 49.34
C THR A 601 -44.98 -49.80 49.07
N LYS A 602 -45.40 -48.65 48.54
CA LYS A 602 -46.78 -48.31 48.21
C LYS A 602 -47.07 -48.49 46.72
N ASP A 603 -46.12 -48.10 45.88
CA ASP A 603 -46.32 -48.02 44.43
C ASP A 603 -45.94 -49.33 43.72
N LEU A 604 -45.02 -50.12 44.29
CA LEU A 604 -44.45 -51.32 43.67
C LEU A 604 -44.73 -52.58 44.50
N LYS A 605 -44.68 -53.75 43.84
CA LYS A 605 -44.72 -55.06 44.51
C LYS A 605 -43.54 -55.92 44.10
N GLN A 606 -43.23 -56.90 44.96
CA GLN A 606 -42.26 -57.94 44.64
C GLN A 606 -42.66 -58.68 43.34
N GLY A 607 -41.71 -58.84 42.42
CA GLY A 607 -41.94 -59.43 41.10
C GLY A 607 -42.43 -58.45 40.03
N ASP A 608 -42.73 -57.18 40.35
CA ASP A 608 -43.01 -56.17 39.33
C ASP A 608 -41.73 -55.83 38.53
N TRP A 609 -41.89 -55.33 37.31
CA TRP A 609 -40.80 -54.99 36.41
C TRP A 609 -40.57 -53.48 36.38
N LEU A 610 -39.35 -53.03 36.67
CA LEU A 610 -38.93 -51.65 36.47
C LEU A 610 -38.45 -51.45 35.04
N MET A 611 -38.84 -50.31 34.46
CA MET A 611 -38.51 -49.90 33.11
C MET A 611 -37.80 -48.54 33.12
N ILE A 612 -36.68 -48.48 32.41
CA ILE A 612 -36.09 -47.22 31.96
C ILE A 612 -36.50 -47.03 30.48
N ALA A 613 -37.09 -45.88 30.17
CA ALA A 613 -37.52 -45.57 28.81
C ALA A 613 -36.34 -45.48 27.84
N GLU A 614 -36.57 -45.67 26.54
CA GLU A 614 -35.53 -45.38 25.55
C GLU A 614 -35.22 -43.88 25.49
N PHE A 615 -33.94 -43.55 25.33
CA PHE A 615 -33.50 -42.19 25.02
C PHE A 615 -33.11 -42.12 23.54
N LYS A 616 -33.75 -41.22 22.80
CA LYS A 616 -33.49 -40.96 21.38
C LYS A 616 -33.21 -39.47 21.17
N PRO A 617 -31.94 -39.08 20.94
CA PRO A 617 -31.52 -37.68 20.82
C PRO A 617 -32.37 -36.81 19.88
N LYS A 618 -32.90 -37.37 18.78
CA LYS A 618 -33.74 -36.66 17.80
C LYS A 618 -35.17 -36.34 18.27
N THR A 619 -35.67 -37.02 19.29
CA THR A 619 -37.09 -36.94 19.71
C THR A 619 -37.27 -36.52 21.17
N THR A 620 -36.21 -36.50 21.97
CA THR A 620 -36.26 -36.02 23.36
C THR A 620 -36.28 -34.49 23.40
N PRO A 621 -37.32 -33.85 23.99
CA PRO A 621 -37.34 -32.40 24.18
C PRO A 621 -36.14 -31.92 24.99
N GLY A 622 -35.54 -30.80 24.60
CA GLY A 622 -34.36 -30.23 25.26
C GLY A 622 -33.02 -30.85 24.87
N ASN A 623 -32.98 -31.95 24.12
CA ASN A 623 -31.72 -32.45 23.59
C ASN A 623 -31.18 -31.55 22.47
N GLN A 624 -29.92 -31.13 22.58
CA GLN A 624 -29.18 -30.47 21.50
C GLN A 624 -28.45 -31.50 20.63
N ASN A 625 -28.26 -31.21 19.34
CA ASN A 625 -27.52 -32.10 18.42
C ASN A 625 -26.01 -32.17 18.74
N GLN A 626 -25.49 -31.15 19.41
CA GLN A 626 -24.09 -30.99 19.78
C GLN A 626 -24.03 -30.06 20.99
N TRP A 627 -23.33 -30.46 22.04
CA TRP A 627 -23.12 -29.68 23.25
C TRP A 627 -21.66 -29.26 23.34
N LEU A 628 -21.38 -27.96 23.35
CA LEU A 628 -20.00 -27.47 23.46
C LEU A 628 -19.48 -27.58 24.90
N VAL A 629 -18.25 -28.05 25.07
CA VAL A 629 -17.59 -28.16 26.37
C VAL A 629 -17.15 -26.79 26.85
N GLN A 630 -17.74 -26.33 27.94
CA GLN A 630 -17.33 -25.11 28.64
C GLN A 630 -16.10 -25.35 29.52
N LYS A 631 -16.04 -26.52 30.17
CA LYS A 631 -14.94 -26.87 31.09
C LYS A 631 -14.86 -28.38 31.31
N VAL A 632 -13.63 -28.90 31.29
CA VAL A 632 -13.33 -30.24 31.82
C VAL A 632 -13.02 -30.08 33.30
N ILE A 633 -13.80 -30.71 34.18
CA ILE A 633 -13.64 -30.56 35.64
C ILE A 633 -12.68 -31.65 36.14
N ASP A 634 -12.97 -32.90 35.82
CA ASP A 634 -12.12 -34.07 36.09
C ASP A 634 -12.42 -35.19 35.07
N ASP A 635 -11.94 -36.43 35.28
CA ASP A 635 -12.14 -37.54 34.32
C ASP A 635 -13.58 -38.04 34.25
N THR A 636 -14.41 -37.65 35.23
CA THR A 636 -15.81 -38.06 35.43
C THR A 636 -16.79 -36.89 35.39
N HIS A 637 -16.35 -35.63 35.30
CA HIS A 637 -17.25 -34.47 35.23
C HIS A 637 -16.89 -33.50 34.09
N LEU A 638 -17.86 -33.21 33.22
CA LEU A 638 -17.80 -32.13 32.22
C LEU A 638 -18.85 -31.07 32.52
N GLN A 639 -18.53 -29.81 32.24
CA GLN A 639 -19.48 -28.71 32.14
C GLN A 639 -19.70 -28.33 30.68
N LEU A 640 -20.96 -28.23 30.27
CA LEU A 640 -21.39 -27.94 28.91
C LEU A 640 -22.10 -26.58 28.83
N ILE A 641 -22.03 -25.97 27.66
CA ILE A 641 -22.71 -24.72 27.35
C ILE A 641 -24.20 -25.01 27.08
N ASN A 642 -25.06 -24.70 28.06
CA ASN A 642 -26.51 -24.93 27.95
C ASN A 642 -27.28 -23.64 27.65
N ASN A 643 -27.20 -23.19 26.40
CA ASN A 643 -27.89 -21.97 25.93
C ASN A 643 -29.42 -22.12 25.81
N THR A 644 -29.97 -23.33 26.01
CA THR A 644 -31.41 -23.60 25.94
C THR A 644 -32.14 -23.47 27.29
N GLY A 645 -31.43 -23.53 28.41
CA GLY A 645 -32.03 -23.55 29.76
C GLY A 645 -32.86 -24.80 30.08
N LEU A 646 -32.96 -25.75 29.14
CA LEU A 646 -33.62 -27.05 29.33
C LEU A 646 -32.60 -28.07 29.89
N PRO A 647 -33.02 -29.00 30.76
CA PRO A 647 -32.11 -30.00 31.32
C PRO A 647 -31.44 -30.84 30.25
N ILE A 648 -30.14 -31.11 30.43
CA ILE A 648 -29.50 -32.23 29.72
C ILE A 648 -30.26 -33.51 30.10
N PRO A 649 -30.66 -34.37 29.14
CA PRO A 649 -31.40 -35.59 29.46
C PRO A 649 -30.60 -36.55 30.37
N ALA A 650 -31.20 -36.95 31.49
CA ALA A 650 -30.66 -38.00 32.35
C ALA A 650 -30.79 -39.38 31.67
N ASN A 651 -29.71 -40.17 31.71
CA ASN A 651 -29.58 -41.60 31.38
C ASN A 651 -28.13 -41.91 30.99
N ILE A 652 -27.58 -43.06 31.40
CA ILE A 652 -26.21 -43.45 31.03
C ILE A 652 -26.18 -43.96 29.58
N SER A 653 -25.47 -43.25 28.70
CA SER A 653 -25.32 -43.59 27.28
C SER A 653 -23.88 -43.40 26.78
N ALA A 654 -23.52 -44.07 25.67
CA ALA A 654 -22.28 -43.78 24.96
C ALA A 654 -22.32 -42.38 24.35
N TYR A 655 -21.17 -41.74 24.17
CA TYR A 655 -21.06 -40.39 23.62
C TYR A 655 -19.94 -40.31 22.57
N MET A 656 -20.08 -39.35 21.66
CA MET A 656 -19.04 -39.00 20.69
C MET A 656 -18.44 -37.64 21.06
N VAL A 657 -17.11 -37.55 21.03
CA VAL A 657 -16.36 -36.31 21.15
C VAL A 657 -15.95 -35.88 19.74
N ALA A 658 -16.20 -34.63 19.37
CA ALA A 658 -15.79 -34.08 18.08
C ALA A 658 -15.16 -32.68 18.26
N PRO A 659 -13.94 -32.43 17.74
CA PRO A 659 -13.35 -31.10 17.76
C PRO A 659 -14.24 -30.08 17.04
N ALA A 660 -14.76 -29.11 17.79
CA ALA A 660 -15.65 -28.08 17.28
C ALA A 660 -15.01 -26.68 17.29
N LEU A 661 -14.21 -26.35 18.31
CA LEU A 661 -13.43 -25.10 18.33
C LEU A 661 -12.30 -25.14 17.29
N ILE A 662 -12.48 -24.42 16.18
CA ILE A 662 -11.52 -24.34 15.07
C ILE A 662 -10.40 -23.34 15.41
N GLY A 663 -10.73 -22.20 16.03
CA GLY A 663 -9.74 -21.16 16.30
C GLY A 663 -10.14 -20.17 17.39
N VAL A 664 -9.15 -19.74 18.16
CA VAL A 664 -9.24 -18.67 19.16
C VAL A 664 -8.17 -17.65 18.85
N PHE A 665 -8.58 -16.43 18.50
CA PHE A 665 -7.72 -15.29 18.27
C PHE A 665 -7.88 -14.36 19.48
N GLN A 666 -6.93 -14.45 20.41
CA GLN A 666 -6.92 -13.68 21.64
C GLN A 666 -5.52 -13.11 21.91
N SER A 667 -5.44 -12.04 22.69
CA SER A 667 -4.15 -11.48 23.10
C SER A 667 -3.46 -12.41 24.10
N ASN A 668 -2.17 -12.66 23.88
CA ASN A 668 -1.31 -13.39 24.84
C ASN A 668 -0.75 -12.47 25.95
N ALA A 669 -1.22 -11.22 26.04
CA ALA A 669 -0.83 -10.32 27.13
C ALA A 669 -1.27 -10.91 28.48
N ILE A 670 -0.40 -10.82 29.49
CA ILE A 670 -0.76 -11.12 30.87
C ILE A 670 -1.71 -10.01 31.33
N LEU A 671 -2.99 -10.24 31.13
CA LEU A 671 -4.06 -9.32 31.50
C LEU A 671 -4.31 -9.48 33.00
N THR A 672 -4.16 -8.40 33.73
CA THR A 672 -4.31 -8.31 35.20
C THR A 672 -5.76 -8.36 35.65
N ASP A 673 -6.69 -8.38 34.70
CA ASP A 673 -8.10 -8.16 34.93
C ASP A 673 -8.81 -9.52 34.98
N ASP A 674 -9.53 -9.75 36.08
CA ASP A 674 -10.38 -10.92 36.28
C ASP A 674 -11.86 -10.46 36.21
N PRO A 675 -12.64 -10.91 35.20
CA PRO A 675 -12.30 -11.88 34.17
C PRO A 675 -11.48 -11.30 33.00
N PRO A 676 -10.72 -12.14 32.27
CA PRO A 676 -9.97 -11.71 31.10
C PRO A 676 -10.91 -11.20 29.98
N PRO A 677 -10.45 -10.24 29.14
CA PRO A 677 -11.23 -9.73 28.01
C PRO A 677 -11.58 -10.85 27.01
N PRO A 678 -12.73 -10.73 26.32
CA PRO A 678 -13.16 -11.74 25.37
C PRO A 678 -12.17 -11.87 24.19
N PRO A 679 -12.07 -13.06 23.56
CA PRO A 679 -11.30 -13.23 22.34
C PRO A 679 -11.72 -12.25 21.25
N ALA A 680 -10.74 -11.71 20.52
CA ALA A 680 -10.98 -10.86 19.37
C ALA A 680 -11.70 -11.61 18.25
N MET A 681 -11.46 -12.92 18.11
CA MET A 681 -12.27 -13.79 17.26
C MET A 681 -12.30 -15.24 17.78
N LEU A 682 -13.48 -15.88 17.73
CA LEU A 682 -13.71 -17.30 17.92
C LEU A 682 -14.28 -17.89 16.62
N LEU A 683 -13.75 -19.04 16.17
CA LEU A 683 -14.32 -19.84 15.09
C LEU A 683 -14.72 -21.20 15.64
N VAL A 684 -15.99 -21.56 15.49
CA VAL A 684 -16.56 -22.84 15.96
C VAL A 684 -17.31 -23.54 14.83
N SER A 685 -17.08 -24.84 14.68
CA SER A 685 -17.87 -25.70 13.82
C SER A 685 -19.14 -26.18 14.51
N ASN A 686 -20.27 -25.96 13.85
CA ASN A 686 -21.59 -26.40 14.31
C ASN A 686 -21.94 -27.82 13.84
N GLY A 687 -20.94 -28.57 13.36
CA GLY A 687 -21.07 -29.96 12.95
C GLY A 687 -21.77 -30.18 11.60
N SER A 688 -21.86 -31.44 11.18
CA SER A 688 -22.39 -31.87 9.89
C SER A 688 -23.66 -32.75 10.00
N SER A 689 -24.31 -32.76 11.17
CA SER A 689 -25.35 -33.73 11.55
C SER A 689 -26.76 -33.43 10.99
N TYR A 690 -26.89 -33.58 9.66
CA TYR A 690 -28.13 -33.56 8.85
C TYR A 690 -28.80 -32.18 8.63
N PRO A 691 -29.61 -32.01 7.55
CA PRO A 691 -29.95 -30.67 7.04
C PRO A 691 -30.88 -29.81 7.93
N PRO A 692 -30.74 -28.47 7.87
CA PRO A 692 -29.73 -27.73 7.11
C PRO A 692 -28.35 -27.85 7.78
N ALA A 693 -27.29 -27.97 6.98
CA ALA A 693 -25.94 -27.84 7.50
C ALA A 693 -25.81 -26.46 8.16
N GLN A 694 -25.55 -26.42 9.46
CA GLN A 694 -25.38 -25.16 10.16
C GLN A 694 -24.05 -24.55 9.75
N SER A 695 -24.08 -23.32 9.22
CA SER A 695 -22.87 -22.55 8.96
C SER A 695 -22.02 -22.51 10.22
N ASN A 696 -20.70 -22.69 10.09
CA ASN A 696 -19.77 -22.47 11.19
C ASN A 696 -19.96 -21.05 11.75
N SER A 697 -19.87 -20.91 13.08
CA SER A 697 -20.03 -19.62 13.74
C SER A 697 -18.70 -18.90 13.92
N ILE A 698 -18.68 -17.64 13.51
CA ILE A 698 -17.65 -16.66 13.85
C ILE A 698 -18.21 -15.75 14.95
N ALA A 699 -17.50 -15.66 16.07
CA ALA A 699 -17.79 -14.71 17.16
C ALA A 699 -16.65 -13.69 17.24
N ILE A 700 -16.97 -12.41 17.42
CA ILE A 700 -15.99 -11.32 17.61
C ILE A 700 -16.32 -10.61 18.92
N ASN A 701 -15.30 -10.44 19.80
CA ASN A 701 -15.43 -9.88 21.15
C ASN A 701 -16.46 -10.60 22.06
N LEU A 702 -16.65 -11.92 21.83
CA LEU A 702 -17.55 -12.78 22.59
C LEU A 702 -16.76 -13.93 23.21
N THR A 703 -17.12 -14.34 24.42
CA THR A 703 -16.61 -15.57 25.03
C THR A 703 -17.38 -16.80 24.51
N LEU A 704 -16.84 -18.01 24.70
CA LEU A 704 -17.41 -19.23 24.12
C LEU A 704 -18.82 -19.55 24.66
N ASP A 705 -19.10 -19.22 25.92
CA ASP A 705 -20.41 -19.34 26.57
C ASP A 705 -21.45 -18.32 26.08
N GLN A 706 -21.01 -17.19 25.52
CA GLN A 706 -21.89 -16.20 24.89
C GLN A 706 -22.23 -16.56 23.44
N LEU A 707 -21.53 -17.52 22.84
CA LEU A 707 -21.73 -17.93 21.45
C LEU A 707 -23.04 -18.68 21.26
N ASN A 708 -23.91 -18.18 20.38
CA ASN A 708 -25.09 -18.91 19.93
C ASN A 708 -24.83 -19.56 18.55
N PRO A 709 -24.79 -20.91 18.42
CA PRO A 709 -24.48 -21.59 17.16
C PRO A 709 -25.51 -21.36 16.04
N ALA A 710 -26.66 -20.75 16.32
CA ALA A 710 -27.66 -20.41 15.32
C ALA A 710 -27.24 -19.28 14.34
N TYR A 711 -26.15 -18.55 14.63
CA TYR A 711 -25.67 -17.45 13.77
C TYR A 711 -24.27 -17.73 13.21
N ALA A 712 -24.09 -17.49 11.91
CA ALA A 712 -22.80 -17.62 11.23
C ALA A 712 -21.79 -16.52 11.62
N LEU A 713 -22.26 -15.33 12.01
CA LEU A 713 -21.46 -14.23 12.53
C LEU A 713 -22.18 -13.58 13.71
N GLN A 714 -21.46 -13.37 14.81
CA GLN A 714 -21.86 -12.57 15.96
C GLN A 714 -20.74 -11.61 16.32
N VAL A 715 -21.08 -10.37 16.66
CA VAL A 715 -20.12 -9.34 17.07
C VAL A 715 -20.66 -8.59 18.28
N ASN A 716 -19.85 -8.45 19.32
CA ASN A 716 -20.16 -7.67 20.50
C ASN A 716 -19.34 -6.37 20.49
N GLY A 717 -19.97 -5.28 20.07
CA GLY A 717 -19.36 -3.97 19.91
C GLY A 717 -19.81 -3.28 18.62
N ASP A 718 -19.28 -2.08 18.38
CA ASP A 718 -19.58 -1.32 17.17
C ASP A 718 -18.95 -1.96 15.92
N VAL A 719 -19.72 -2.04 14.83
CA VAL A 719 -19.29 -2.65 13.56
C VAL A 719 -19.53 -1.68 12.41
N ASP A 720 -18.50 -1.46 11.59
CA ASP A 720 -18.59 -0.69 10.35
C ASP A 720 -18.55 -1.63 9.13
N PHE A 721 -19.70 -1.79 8.46
CA PHE A 721 -19.83 -2.57 7.23
C PHE A 721 -19.57 -1.68 6.01
N SER A 722 -18.31 -1.31 5.80
CA SER A 722 -17.93 -0.50 4.62
C SER A 722 -18.20 -1.25 3.29
N GLY A 723 -18.66 -0.51 2.28
CA GLY A 723 -19.06 -1.09 0.98
C GLY A 723 -20.56 -1.48 0.92
N THR A 724 -20.88 -2.55 0.19
CA THR A 724 -22.24 -3.08 0.06
C THR A 724 -22.37 -4.42 0.76
N SER A 725 -23.23 -4.51 1.78
CA SER A 725 -23.51 -5.76 2.51
C SER A 725 -24.98 -6.16 2.35
N THR A 726 -25.26 -7.47 2.32
CA THR A 726 -26.60 -8.05 2.32
C THR A 726 -26.77 -8.98 3.52
N PHE A 727 -27.93 -8.93 4.17
CA PHE A 727 -28.23 -9.72 5.37
C PHE A 727 -29.60 -10.38 5.24
N ASP A 728 -29.67 -11.70 5.31
CA ASP A 728 -30.95 -12.43 5.39
C ASP A 728 -31.69 -12.13 6.70
N LYS A 729 -30.92 -11.92 7.77
CA LYS A 729 -31.37 -11.49 9.09
C LYS A 729 -30.30 -10.59 9.71
N LEU A 730 -30.67 -9.37 10.08
CA LEU A 730 -29.86 -8.46 10.88
C LEU A 730 -30.58 -8.20 12.20
N VAL A 731 -29.91 -8.49 13.32
CA VAL A 731 -30.37 -8.14 14.67
C VAL A 731 -29.35 -7.17 15.24
N ALA A 732 -29.77 -5.93 15.50
CA ALA A 732 -28.93 -4.88 16.04
C ALA A 732 -29.73 -4.02 17.02
N ASN A 733 -29.12 -3.60 18.13
CA ASN A 733 -29.75 -2.71 19.11
C ASN A 733 -30.02 -1.32 18.51
N THR A 734 -29.10 -0.85 17.67
CA THR A 734 -29.17 0.45 16.99
C THR A 734 -28.67 0.29 15.55
N LEU A 735 -29.42 0.81 14.57
CA LEU A 735 -28.98 0.93 13.18
C LEU A 735 -28.90 2.40 12.77
N THR A 736 -27.69 2.95 12.74
CA THR A 736 -27.46 4.38 12.45
C THR A 736 -27.14 4.60 10.97
N VAL A 737 -28.10 5.17 10.23
CA VAL A 737 -27.94 5.51 8.80
C VAL A 737 -27.47 6.96 8.67
N LYS A 738 -26.21 7.19 8.27
CA LYS A 738 -25.61 8.54 8.17
C LYS A 738 -26.00 9.35 6.92
N GLN A 739 -26.51 8.70 5.86
CA GLN A 739 -26.93 9.37 4.62
C GLN A 739 -28.28 8.84 4.13
N TRP A 740 -28.30 7.62 3.60
CA TRP A 740 -29.50 6.96 3.09
C TRP A 740 -29.39 5.45 3.27
N ALA A 741 -30.54 4.78 3.32
CA ALA A 741 -30.66 3.33 3.26
C ALA A 741 -31.77 2.99 2.25
N SER A 742 -31.56 1.95 1.45
CA SER A 742 -32.55 1.47 0.49
C SER A 742 -32.98 0.06 0.89
N ILE A 743 -34.28 -0.13 1.11
CA ILE A 743 -34.86 -1.43 1.41
C ILE A 743 -35.58 -1.89 0.15
N THR A 744 -35.07 -2.96 -0.47
CA THR A 744 -35.54 -3.46 -1.77
C THR A 744 -35.95 -4.93 -1.67
N GLY A 745 -37.02 -5.30 -2.36
CA GLY A 745 -37.57 -6.66 -2.35
C GLY A 745 -39.09 -6.67 -2.14
N ALA A 746 -39.68 -7.86 -2.17
CA ALA A 746 -41.12 -8.03 -1.92
C ALA A 746 -41.50 -7.95 -0.43
N GLY A 747 -40.50 -8.09 0.46
CA GLY A 747 -40.76 -8.26 1.89
C GLY A 747 -41.39 -9.61 2.20
N LYS A 748 -41.67 -9.86 3.49
CA LYS A 748 -42.51 -10.98 3.89
C LYS A 748 -43.96 -10.52 3.86
N ASP A 749 -44.83 -11.28 3.18
CA ASP A 749 -46.27 -10.97 3.04
C ASP A 749 -46.55 -9.56 2.47
N GLY A 750 -45.62 -9.02 1.67
CA GLY A 750 -45.70 -7.68 1.08
C GLY A 750 -45.13 -6.55 1.96
N THR A 751 -44.71 -6.83 3.19
CA THR A 751 -44.19 -5.83 4.15
C THR A 751 -42.68 -5.64 4.02
N VAL A 752 -42.28 -4.42 3.64
CA VAL A 752 -40.91 -4.02 3.33
C VAL A 752 -40.17 -3.45 4.54
N LEU A 753 -40.85 -2.69 5.41
CA LEU A 753 -40.32 -2.19 6.69
C LEU A 753 -41.43 -2.24 7.76
N MET A 754 -41.09 -2.67 8.96
CA MET A 754 -41.97 -2.59 10.12
C MET A 754 -41.18 -2.06 11.33
N VAL A 755 -41.73 -1.07 12.03
CA VAL A 755 -41.10 -0.44 13.20
C VAL A 755 -42.09 -0.46 14.36
N GLY A 756 -41.73 -1.17 15.41
CA GLY A 756 -42.54 -1.35 16.62
C GLY A 756 -42.18 -2.67 17.34
N PRO A 757 -42.69 -2.90 18.56
CA PRO A 757 -42.57 -4.20 19.23
C PRO A 757 -43.23 -5.33 18.41
N ASN A 758 -42.62 -6.51 18.39
CA ASN A 758 -43.09 -7.65 17.59
C ASN A 758 -44.44 -8.25 18.07
N ASP A 759 -44.88 -7.87 19.27
CA ASP A 759 -46.07 -8.34 19.98
C ASP A 759 -47.22 -7.32 19.98
N THR A 760 -47.05 -6.15 19.34
CA THR A 760 -48.08 -5.09 19.25
C THR A 760 -48.28 -4.58 17.82
N THR A 761 -49.29 -3.74 17.62
CA THR A 761 -49.51 -3.03 16.34
C THR A 761 -48.28 -2.15 16.03
N PRO A 762 -47.68 -2.24 14.83
CA PRO A 762 -46.49 -1.46 14.52
C PRO A 762 -46.78 0.05 14.47
N LEU A 763 -45.80 0.85 14.88
CA LEU A 763 -45.85 2.32 14.84
C LEU A 763 -45.65 2.86 13.42
N LEU A 764 -44.90 2.12 12.60
CA LEU A 764 -44.77 2.35 11.16
C LEU A 764 -44.74 1.00 10.44
N SER A 765 -45.54 0.86 9.39
CA SER A 765 -45.51 -0.26 8.45
C SER A 765 -45.42 0.26 7.03
N VAL A 766 -44.40 -0.15 6.28
CA VAL A 766 -44.26 0.10 4.84
C VAL A 766 -44.43 -1.22 4.13
N THR A 767 -45.41 -1.33 3.25
CA THR A 767 -45.59 -2.43 2.31
C THR A 767 -45.14 -2.01 0.91
N GLN A 768 -45.17 -2.94 -0.04
CA GLN A 768 -44.90 -2.63 -1.45
C GLN A 768 -45.84 -1.57 -2.06
N SER A 769 -47.00 -1.33 -1.44
CA SER A 769 -48.02 -0.40 -1.94
C SER A 769 -48.37 0.74 -0.97
N ASN A 770 -48.24 0.54 0.34
CA ASN A 770 -48.83 1.41 1.36
C ASN A 770 -47.83 1.75 2.48
N VAL A 771 -47.86 2.98 2.96
CA VAL A 771 -47.20 3.42 4.21
C VAL A 771 -48.29 3.67 5.26
N VAL A 772 -48.16 3.07 6.44
CA VAL A 772 -49.09 3.23 7.56
C VAL A 772 -48.32 3.70 8.78
N ILE A 773 -48.78 4.78 9.41
CA ILE A 773 -48.17 5.40 10.60
C ILE A 773 -49.20 5.38 11.73
N GLY A 774 -48.92 4.64 12.80
CA GLY A 774 -49.83 4.42 13.92
C GLY A 774 -50.73 3.19 13.78
N VAL A 775 -51.68 3.06 14.70
CA VAL A 775 -52.40 1.80 15.03
C VAL A 775 -53.49 1.33 14.04
N SER A 776 -53.52 1.84 12.80
CA SER A 776 -54.53 1.47 11.80
C SER A 776 -54.07 0.36 10.85
N THR A 777 -54.99 -0.21 10.07
CA THR A 777 -54.70 -1.22 9.04
C THR A 777 -55.08 -0.69 7.66
N GLY A 778 -54.17 0.08 7.07
CA GLY A 778 -54.48 0.91 5.91
C GLY A 778 -54.43 0.22 4.55
N LYS A 779 -55.41 0.54 3.70
CA LYS A 779 -55.43 0.17 2.26
C LYS A 779 -54.93 1.30 1.33
N SER A 780 -54.63 2.46 1.89
CA SER A 780 -54.20 3.68 1.18
C SER A 780 -52.69 3.78 1.03
N LEU A 781 -52.21 4.55 0.04
CA LEU A 781 -50.76 4.77 -0.19
C LEU A 781 -50.04 5.37 1.03
N LEU A 782 -50.71 6.26 1.77
CA LEU A 782 -50.27 6.79 3.06
C LEU A 782 -51.49 6.87 3.99
N GLU A 783 -51.39 6.30 5.19
CA GLU A 783 -52.41 6.37 6.23
C GLU A 783 -51.77 6.74 7.58
N ILE A 784 -52.38 7.68 8.30
CA ILE A 784 -51.88 8.19 9.59
C ILE A 784 -53.02 8.05 10.61
N GLY A 785 -52.80 7.27 11.66
CA GLY A 785 -53.80 6.98 12.71
C GLY A 785 -54.03 8.12 13.72
N GLY A 786 -53.67 9.35 13.38
CA GLY A 786 -53.71 10.53 14.24
C GLY A 786 -53.49 11.83 13.43
N ASP A 787 -53.28 12.96 14.12
CA ASP A 787 -53.21 14.27 13.48
C ASP A 787 -51.97 14.44 12.58
N ALA A 788 -52.21 14.83 11.32
CA ALA A 788 -51.16 15.09 10.33
C ALA A 788 -50.83 16.59 10.25
N HIS A 789 -49.79 17.03 10.97
CA HIS A 789 -49.30 18.41 10.90
C HIS A 789 -48.35 18.63 9.71
N ALA A 790 -48.85 19.29 8.66
CA ALA A 790 -48.02 19.80 7.56
C ALA A 790 -47.70 21.29 7.77
N THR A 791 -46.41 21.64 7.79
CA THR A 791 -45.93 23.04 7.92
C THR A 791 -45.76 23.77 6.60
N GLY A 792 -46.08 23.11 5.48
CA GLY A 792 -46.06 23.66 4.12
C GLY A 792 -47.28 23.21 3.31
N ASN A 793 -47.24 23.43 2.00
CA ASN A 793 -48.36 23.10 1.11
C ASN A 793 -48.60 21.58 1.00
N LEU A 794 -49.83 21.15 1.23
CA LEU A 794 -50.31 19.79 0.90
C LEU A 794 -50.79 19.78 -0.55
N ILE A 795 -49.99 19.19 -1.45
CA ILE A 795 -50.29 19.12 -2.88
C ILE A 795 -50.77 17.70 -3.23
N ALA A 796 -52.04 17.54 -3.57
CA ALA A 796 -52.62 16.28 -4.01
C ALA A 796 -52.89 16.32 -5.52
N GLY A 797 -52.22 15.44 -6.30
CA GLY A 797 -52.30 15.44 -7.77
C GLY A 797 -53.65 14.97 -8.36
N LEU A 798 -54.57 14.46 -7.54
CA LEU A 798 -55.87 13.94 -7.95
C LEU A 798 -56.99 14.39 -7.01
N GLN A 799 -56.94 13.99 -5.73
CA GLN A 799 -57.96 14.31 -4.74
C GLN A 799 -57.35 14.36 -3.34
N LEU A 800 -57.80 15.31 -2.51
CA LEU A 800 -57.50 15.39 -1.08
C LEU A 800 -58.78 15.04 -0.32
N GLN A 801 -58.78 13.94 0.43
CA GLN A 801 -59.91 13.51 1.28
C GLN A 801 -59.48 13.49 2.75
N ALA A 802 -60.22 14.19 3.61
CA ALA A 802 -60.04 14.16 5.06
C ALA A 802 -61.39 14.47 5.75
N ALA A 803 -61.64 13.87 6.91
CA ALA A 803 -62.84 14.16 7.70
C ALA A 803 -62.83 15.60 8.27
N SER A 804 -61.64 16.11 8.58
CA SER A 804 -61.36 17.51 8.88
C SER A 804 -59.93 17.84 8.46
N ALA A 805 -59.74 18.95 7.74
CA ALA A 805 -58.42 19.44 7.34
C ALA A 805 -58.27 20.90 7.79
N ASN A 806 -57.33 21.16 8.70
CA ASN A 806 -57.10 22.48 9.26
C ASN A 806 -55.77 23.03 8.70
N VAL A 807 -55.86 23.73 7.57
CA VAL A 807 -54.69 24.14 6.77
C VAL A 807 -54.49 25.65 6.89
N THR A 808 -53.31 26.07 7.33
CA THR A 808 -52.91 27.48 7.53
C THR A 808 -52.19 28.09 6.33
N GLY A 809 -52.11 27.38 5.21
CA GLY A 809 -51.41 27.77 3.98
C GLY A 809 -52.27 27.62 2.70
N LEU A 810 -51.63 27.72 1.54
CA LEU A 810 -52.31 27.67 0.24
C LEU A 810 -52.75 26.23 -0.10
N VAL A 811 -54.04 26.03 -0.31
CA VAL A 811 -54.60 24.77 -0.83
C VAL A 811 -54.73 24.87 -2.36
N SER A 812 -54.05 23.99 -3.09
CA SER A 812 -54.22 23.85 -4.54
C SER A 812 -54.48 22.40 -4.94
N GLY A 813 -55.53 22.21 -5.74
CA GLY A 813 -55.95 20.91 -6.27
C GLY A 813 -56.96 21.12 -7.40
N GLY A 814 -57.03 20.19 -8.36
CA GLY A 814 -57.86 20.33 -9.56
C GLY A 814 -59.37 20.36 -9.29
N SER A 815 -59.80 19.88 -8.12
CA SER A 815 -61.16 20.04 -7.59
C SER A 815 -61.11 20.02 -6.06
N LEU A 816 -61.82 20.96 -5.42
CA LEU A 816 -61.99 21.02 -3.98
C LEU A 816 -63.47 20.77 -3.65
N GLN A 817 -63.80 19.53 -3.28
CA GLN A 817 -65.14 19.18 -2.81
C GLN A 817 -65.24 19.37 -1.29
N ALA A 818 -65.87 20.46 -0.87
CA ALA A 818 -66.24 20.73 0.51
C ALA A 818 -67.73 21.05 0.58
N ASN A 819 -68.42 20.61 1.64
CA ASN A 819 -69.87 20.86 1.82
C ASN A 819 -70.20 22.36 1.97
N ALA A 820 -69.22 23.18 2.38
CA ALA A 820 -69.26 24.63 2.35
C ALA A 820 -67.82 25.17 2.28
N LEU A 821 -67.61 26.29 1.59
CA LEU A 821 -66.34 27.01 1.56
C LEU A 821 -66.55 28.42 2.14
N SER A 822 -65.85 28.73 3.23
CA SER A 822 -65.89 30.04 3.89
C SER A 822 -64.59 30.78 3.62
N VAL A 823 -64.67 31.91 2.92
CA VAL A 823 -63.53 32.81 2.65
C VAL A 823 -63.93 34.21 3.12
N SER A 824 -63.27 34.71 4.16
CA SER A 824 -63.44 36.03 4.80
C SER A 824 -64.61 36.91 4.30
N GLY A 825 -65.82 36.64 4.77
CA GLY A 825 -67.00 37.46 4.52
C GLY A 825 -67.81 37.13 3.26
N VAL A 826 -67.42 36.11 2.49
CA VAL A 826 -68.16 35.60 1.33
C VAL A 826 -68.49 34.12 1.54
N MET A 827 -69.77 33.76 1.43
CA MET A 827 -70.18 32.35 1.32
C MET A 827 -70.46 31.98 -0.13
N VAL A 828 -69.92 30.82 -0.52
CA VAL A 828 -70.28 30.08 -1.74
C VAL A 828 -71.01 28.82 -1.32
N ASP A 829 -72.26 28.67 -1.75
CA ASP A 829 -73.05 27.47 -1.44
C ASP A 829 -72.70 26.28 -2.36
N ALA A 830 -73.22 25.09 -2.05
CA ALA A 830 -73.01 23.88 -2.84
C ALA A 830 -73.60 23.93 -4.27
N SER A 831 -74.34 24.99 -4.63
CA SER A 831 -74.86 25.26 -5.97
C SER A 831 -74.05 26.33 -6.73
N GLY A 832 -73.06 26.96 -6.08
CA GLY A 832 -72.21 28.00 -6.65
C GLY A 832 -72.71 29.44 -6.49
N ASN A 833 -73.74 29.71 -5.68
CA ASN A 833 -74.22 31.08 -5.46
C ASN A 833 -73.31 31.85 -4.49
N VAL A 834 -73.09 33.14 -4.77
CA VAL A 834 -72.22 34.03 -3.99
C VAL A 834 -73.04 35.13 -3.31
N THR A 835 -72.98 35.25 -1.99
CA THR A 835 -73.73 36.28 -1.22
C THR A 835 -72.78 37.30 -0.57
N ALA A 836 -73.00 38.61 -0.81
CA ALA A 836 -72.08 39.67 -0.40
C ALA A 836 -72.70 40.90 0.35
N ILE A 837 -74.00 41.16 0.23
CA ILE A 837 -74.70 42.26 0.93
C ILE A 837 -75.74 41.68 1.89
N GLY A 838 -75.75 42.15 3.15
CA GLY A 838 -76.68 41.70 4.17
C GLY A 838 -78.04 42.41 4.16
N SER A 839 -78.95 41.94 5.01
CA SER A 839 -80.30 42.49 5.13
C SER A 839 -80.30 43.94 5.62
N ARG A 840 -81.10 44.81 4.98
CA ARG A 840 -81.24 46.22 5.36
C ARG A 840 -82.12 46.36 6.60
N THR A 841 -81.70 47.21 7.55
CA THR A 841 -82.46 47.53 8.77
C THR A 841 -82.86 49.00 8.74
N ALA A 842 -84.13 49.32 8.96
CA ALA A 842 -84.61 50.71 8.96
C ALA A 842 -84.12 51.49 10.20
N ILE A 843 -83.72 52.74 10.01
CA ILE A 843 -83.31 53.68 11.06
C ILE A 843 -84.47 54.64 11.34
N ASN A 844 -85.00 54.62 12.56
CA ASN A 844 -86.15 55.43 12.94
C ASN A 844 -85.74 56.87 13.33
N ILE A 845 -85.76 57.79 12.36
CA ILE A 845 -85.40 59.20 12.53
C ILE A 845 -86.54 60.12 12.07
N SER A 846 -86.86 61.15 12.86
CA SER A 846 -87.96 62.09 12.60
C SER A 846 -87.79 63.39 13.38
N THR A 847 -88.73 64.35 13.29
CA THR A 847 -88.74 65.53 14.19
C THR A 847 -88.92 65.17 15.66
N ALA A 848 -89.61 64.07 15.98
CA ALA A 848 -89.78 63.58 17.35
C ALA A 848 -88.55 62.82 17.87
N VAL A 849 -87.76 62.24 16.96
CA VAL A 849 -86.52 61.52 17.27
C VAL A 849 -85.41 62.05 16.33
N PRO A 850 -84.88 63.26 16.57
CA PRO A 850 -83.99 63.95 15.64
C PRO A 850 -82.55 63.46 15.68
N VAL A 851 -82.20 62.50 16.53
CA VAL A 851 -80.84 61.92 16.60
C VAL A 851 -80.95 60.41 16.74
N GLN A 852 -80.19 59.68 15.92
CA GLN A 852 -79.97 58.24 15.99
C GLN A 852 -78.47 57.96 15.92
N TYR A 853 -77.99 56.97 16.66
CA TYR A 853 -76.59 56.53 16.58
C TYR A 853 -76.45 55.06 16.99
N GLN A 854 -75.46 54.38 16.42
CA GLN A 854 -75.19 52.97 16.69
C GLN A 854 -73.72 52.65 16.42
N GLN A 855 -73.08 51.88 17.31
CA GLN A 855 -71.80 51.24 17.03
C GLN A 855 -72.02 49.98 16.19
N VAL A 856 -71.26 49.81 15.10
CA VAL A 856 -71.42 48.68 14.19
C VAL A 856 -70.29 47.66 14.37
N HIS A 857 -70.62 46.38 14.18
CA HIS A 857 -69.69 45.25 14.31
C HIS A 857 -69.36 44.60 12.95
N THR A 858 -69.73 45.25 11.86
CA THR A 858 -69.41 44.90 10.47
C THR A 858 -69.16 46.18 9.69
N ASP A 859 -68.45 46.10 8.57
CA ASP A 859 -68.48 47.17 7.57
C ASP A 859 -69.88 47.29 6.97
N GLY A 860 -70.25 48.49 6.50
CA GLY A 860 -71.55 48.74 5.89
C GLY A 860 -71.79 50.21 5.56
N PHE A 861 -73.05 50.57 5.34
CA PHE A 861 -73.47 51.91 4.95
C PHE A 861 -74.72 52.38 5.71
N VAL A 862 -74.73 53.66 6.12
CA VAL A 862 -75.94 54.39 6.47
C VAL A 862 -76.43 55.12 5.22
N VAL A 863 -77.63 54.80 4.76
CA VAL A 863 -78.27 55.44 3.60
C VAL A 863 -79.50 56.18 4.07
N ALA A 864 -79.61 57.48 3.80
CA ALA A 864 -80.77 58.29 4.18
C ALA A 864 -81.15 59.32 3.11
N THR A 865 -82.45 59.53 2.91
CA THR A 865 -83.00 60.45 1.91
C THR A 865 -83.98 61.42 2.57
N LEU A 866 -83.79 62.72 2.32
CA LEU A 866 -84.75 63.78 2.62
C LEU A 866 -85.47 64.25 1.36
N GLY A 867 -86.74 64.56 1.52
CA GLY A 867 -87.55 65.30 0.55
C GLY A 867 -88.98 65.33 1.03
N PRO A 868 -89.93 65.69 0.17
CA PRO A 868 -91.31 65.34 0.39
C PRO A 868 -91.63 64.05 -0.38
N PHE A 869 -92.51 63.23 0.18
CA PHE A 869 -93.23 62.23 -0.63
C PHE A 869 -94.60 62.82 -1.09
N ASP A 870 -94.62 64.16 -1.30
CA ASP A 870 -95.79 65.04 -1.51
C ASP A 870 -95.35 66.33 -2.25
N ALA A 871 -95.69 66.47 -3.54
CA ALA A 871 -95.20 67.56 -4.39
C ALA A 871 -95.80 68.96 -4.08
N SER A 872 -96.67 69.11 -3.07
CA SER A 872 -97.46 70.33 -2.87
C SER A 872 -97.02 71.22 -1.70
N THR A 873 -96.35 70.67 -0.69
CA THR A 873 -96.06 71.42 0.55
C THR A 873 -94.70 72.15 0.51
N LEU A 874 -94.63 73.35 1.10
CA LEU A 874 -93.36 74.02 1.44
C LEU A 874 -92.71 73.31 2.63
N TYR A 875 -91.48 72.81 2.47
CA TYR A 875 -90.73 72.15 3.55
C TYR A 875 -89.27 72.65 3.64
N ALA A 876 -88.62 72.41 4.78
CA ALA A 876 -87.16 72.44 4.90
C ALA A 876 -86.66 71.44 5.97
N GLY A 877 -85.44 70.95 5.78
CA GLY A 877 -84.71 70.17 6.78
C GLY A 877 -83.31 69.79 6.30
N ALA A 878 -82.45 69.42 7.23
CA ALA A 878 -81.10 68.95 6.94
C ALA A 878 -80.76 67.73 7.79
N LEU A 879 -80.19 66.69 7.17
CA LEU A 879 -79.49 65.64 7.87
C LEU A 879 -78.00 65.97 7.96
N SER A 880 -77.37 65.53 9.04
CA SER A 880 -75.93 65.29 9.12
C SER A 880 -75.68 63.88 9.64
N CYS A 881 -74.77 63.15 9.02
CA CYS A 881 -74.30 61.86 9.51
C CYS A 881 -72.81 61.96 9.78
N GLU A 882 -72.40 61.71 11.03
CA GLU A 882 -71.01 61.52 11.43
C GLU A 882 -70.71 60.07 11.72
N THR A 883 -69.52 59.61 11.39
CA THR A 883 -68.93 58.38 11.93
C THR A 883 -67.82 58.74 12.90
N PHE A 884 -67.68 57.97 13.98
CA PHE A 884 -66.65 58.13 14.99
C PHE A 884 -65.89 56.81 15.17
N ASP A 885 -64.57 56.89 15.32
CA ASP A 885 -63.77 55.73 15.71
C ASP A 885 -64.01 55.33 17.18
N ALA A 886 -63.41 54.21 17.60
CA ALA A 886 -63.48 53.74 18.99
C ALA A 886 -62.85 54.71 20.02
N GLY A 887 -62.06 55.70 19.57
CA GLY A 887 -61.53 56.77 20.41
C GLY A 887 -62.42 58.02 20.48
N GLY A 888 -63.56 58.02 19.77
CA GLY A 888 -64.48 59.15 19.70
C GLY A 888 -64.09 60.25 18.71
N SER A 889 -63.09 60.03 17.85
CA SER A 889 -62.70 61.00 16.81
C SER A 889 -63.59 60.86 15.58
N SER A 890 -64.07 61.97 15.02
CA SER A 890 -64.93 61.98 13.82
C SER A 890 -64.14 61.55 12.58
N THR A 891 -64.51 60.42 11.97
CA THR A 891 -63.82 59.81 10.81
C THR A 891 -64.45 60.21 9.47
N SER A 892 -65.73 60.55 9.45
CA SER A 892 -66.45 61.07 8.28
C SER A 892 -67.61 61.93 8.72
N LYS A 893 -67.96 62.95 7.92
CA LYS A 893 -69.14 63.78 8.11
C LYS A 893 -69.77 64.16 6.78
N VAL A 894 -71.03 63.78 6.59
CA VAL A 894 -71.80 64.11 5.37
C VAL A 894 -73.09 64.81 5.77
N TYR A 895 -73.42 65.88 5.04
CA TYR A 895 -74.65 66.65 5.22
C TYR A 895 -75.52 66.54 3.98
N ALA A 896 -76.85 66.52 4.17
CA ALA A 896 -77.83 66.58 3.10
C ALA A 896 -78.98 67.51 3.52
N SER A 897 -79.16 68.64 2.82
CA SER A 897 -80.23 69.59 3.07
C SER A 897 -81.26 69.60 1.95
N ALA A 898 -82.53 69.58 2.31
CA ALA A 898 -83.67 69.59 1.40
C ALA A 898 -84.63 70.72 1.78
N SER A 899 -85.06 71.52 0.80
CA SER A 899 -85.98 72.64 1.02
C SER A 899 -86.82 72.98 -0.21
N THR A 900 -87.89 73.77 -0.01
CA THR A 900 -88.65 74.38 -1.11
C THR A 900 -88.35 75.87 -1.21
N THR A 901 -87.84 76.31 -2.36
CA THR A 901 -87.58 77.72 -2.66
C THR A 901 -88.74 78.29 -3.48
N GLN A 902 -89.35 79.40 -3.04
CA GLN A 902 -90.35 80.11 -3.84
C GLN A 902 -89.67 81.15 -4.75
N ILE A 903 -89.93 81.06 -6.05
CA ILE A 903 -89.46 82.02 -7.06
C ILE A 903 -90.67 82.85 -7.51
N ILE A 904 -90.69 84.13 -7.14
CA ILE A 904 -91.77 85.05 -7.49
C ILE A 904 -91.31 85.94 -8.65
N THR A 905 -91.94 85.83 -9.82
CA THR A 905 -91.57 86.58 -11.04
C THR A 905 -92.67 87.56 -11.44
N SER A 906 -92.33 88.83 -11.72
CA SER A 906 -93.29 89.84 -12.14
C SER A 906 -93.68 89.72 -13.63
N SER A 907 -94.94 89.37 -13.88
CA SER A 907 -95.55 89.25 -15.21
C SER A 907 -96.11 90.60 -15.68
N GLY A 908 -95.23 91.59 -15.85
CA GLY A 908 -95.59 92.91 -16.34
C GLY A 908 -96.33 93.79 -15.32
N LYS A 909 -97.05 94.82 -15.80
CA LYS A 909 -97.63 95.86 -14.94
C LYS A 909 -98.83 95.32 -14.12
N HIS A 910 -98.52 94.91 -12.88
CA HIS A 910 -99.42 94.45 -11.81
C HIS A 910 -99.77 92.94 -11.77
N GLY A 911 -98.84 92.06 -12.15
CA GLY A 911 -98.91 90.62 -11.87
C GLY A 911 -97.60 90.06 -11.32
N THR A 912 -97.68 89.06 -10.42
CA THR A 912 -96.53 88.26 -9.96
C THR A 912 -96.92 86.80 -9.82
N ASP A 913 -96.25 85.92 -10.56
CA ASP A 913 -96.43 84.47 -10.52
C ASP A 913 -95.44 83.85 -9.51
N THR A 914 -95.88 82.91 -8.68
CA THR A 914 -95.05 82.23 -7.67
C THR A 914 -94.85 80.76 -8.03
N TYR A 915 -93.60 80.33 -8.16
CA TYR A 915 -93.19 78.96 -8.50
C TYR A 915 -92.45 78.31 -7.32
N ASN A 916 -92.90 77.13 -6.88
CA ASN A 916 -92.27 76.39 -5.78
C ASN A 916 -91.25 75.38 -6.34
N LEU A 917 -89.96 75.65 -6.16
CA LEU A 917 -88.87 74.75 -6.55
C LEU A 917 -88.47 73.86 -5.35
N GLN A 918 -88.93 72.61 -5.34
CA GLN A 918 -88.57 71.62 -4.31
C GLN A 918 -87.18 71.02 -4.60
N GLN A 919 -86.35 70.89 -3.55
CA GLN A 919 -85.02 70.27 -3.60
C GLN A 919 -84.94 69.14 -2.58
N SER A 920 -84.89 67.88 -3.03
CA SER A 920 -84.59 66.70 -2.21
C SER A 920 -83.08 66.46 -2.13
N ALA A 921 -82.62 65.76 -1.09
CA ALA A 921 -81.21 65.40 -0.93
C ALA A 921 -81.07 64.03 -0.26
N SER A 922 -80.04 63.26 -0.63
CA SER A 922 -79.73 61.97 0.01
C SER A 922 -78.26 61.92 0.42
N LEU A 923 -77.97 61.16 1.47
CA LEU A 923 -76.62 60.81 1.91
C LEU A 923 -76.47 59.29 1.95
N CYS A 924 -75.28 58.83 1.60
CA CYS A 924 -74.80 57.48 1.82
C CYS A 924 -73.44 57.61 2.49
N VAL A 925 -73.30 57.07 3.70
CA VAL A 925 -72.08 57.17 4.50
C VAL A 925 -71.55 55.78 4.77
N PRO A 926 -70.33 55.43 4.29
CA PRO A 926 -69.68 54.20 4.68
C PRO A 926 -69.32 54.25 6.16
N VAL A 927 -69.51 53.13 6.85
CA VAL A 927 -69.15 52.96 8.26
C VAL A 927 -68.37 51.66 8.38
N ARG A 928 -67.22 51.72 9.04
CA ARG A 928 -66.33 50.57 9.24
C ARG A 928 -66.67 49.80 10.50
N ASN A 929 -66.31 48.53 10.54
CA ASN A 929 -66.40 47.70 11.73
C ASN A 929 -65.70 48.37 12.94
N GLY A 930 -66.44 48.53 14.03
CA GLY A 930 -66.00 49.18 15.26
C GLY A 930 -66.35 50.67 15.37
N GLU A 931 -66.68 51.35 14.25
CA GLU A 931 -67.10 52.75 14.28
C GLU A 931 -68.52 52.92 14.83
N THR A 932 -68.81 54.12 15.34
CA THR A 932 -70.16 54.56 15.72
C THR A 932 -70.65 55.59 14.72
N TRP A 933 -71.73 55.29 13.98
CA TRP A 933 -72.40 56.30 13.17
C TRP A 933 -73.44 57.06 14.00
N ARG A 934 -73.65 58.34 13.68
CA ARG A 934 -74.62 59.25 14.32
C ARG A 934 -75.29 60.10 13.25
N LEU A 935 -76.57 59.84 13.01
CA LEU A 935 -77.44 60.58 12.10
C LEU A 935 -78.27 61.59 12.91
N VAL A 936 -78.24 62.87 12.50
CA VAL A 936 -78.95 63.99 13.13
C VAL A 936 -79.84 64.66 12.10
N PHE A 937 -81.08 64.97 12.46
CA PHE A 937 -82.02 65.76 11.68
C PHE A 937 -82.30 67.12 12.32
N THR A 938 -82.16 68.17 11.53
CA THR A 938 -82.33 69.56 11.94
C THR A 938 -83.34 70.25 11.03
N THR A 939 -84.34 70.90 11.62
CA THR A 939 -85.34 71.71 10.91
C THR A 939 -85.91 72.78 11.85
N ASN A 940 -86.49 73.85 11.29
CA ASN A 940 -87.17 74.89 12.06
C ASN A 940 -88.66 74.90 11.69
N THR A 941 -89.43 74.08 12.41
CA THR A 941 -90.87 73.90 12.20
C THR A 941 -91.71 75.15 12.45
N SER A 942 -91.13 76.19 13.08
CA SER A 942 -91.80 77.47 13.33
C SER A 942 -91.84 78.39 12.10
N LEU A 943 -91.05 78.08 11.05
CA LEU A 943 -90.98 78.86 9.81
C LEU A 943 -91.56 78.12 8.60
N ILE A 944 -91.42 76.79 8.56
CA ILE A 944 -91.78 75.94 7.42
C ILE A 944 -91.94 74.48 7.87
N LYS A 945 -92.68 73.64 7.14
CA LYS A 945 -92.88 72.21 7.50
C LYS A 945 -91.54 71.46 7.45
N ALA A 946 -91.37 70.42 8.28
CA ALA A 946 -90.22 69.55 8.21
C ALA A 946 -90.20 68.71 6.91
N ALA A 947 -89.01 68.42 6.37
CA ALA A 947 -88.83 67.40 5.35
C ALA A 947 -89.18 65.99 5.89
N ALA A 948 -89.66 65.10 5.03
CA ALA A 948 -89.81 63.67 5.33
C ALA A 948 -88.45 62.96 5.13
N ILE A 949 -88.26 61.83 5.83
CA ILE A 949 -86.99 61.09 5.85
C ILE A 949 -87.27 59.59 5.74
N GLU A 950 -86.48 58.90 4.92
CA GLU A 950 -86.28 57.45 5.02
C GLU A 950 -84.79 57.16 5.25
N ALA A 951 -84.45 56.26 6.17
CA ALA A 951 -83.07 55.93 6.51
C ALA A 951 -82.89 54.43 6.83
N TYR A 952 -81.75 53.85 6.46
CA TYR A 952 -81.43 52.42 6.62
C TYR A 952 -79.94 52.20 6.94
N TRP A 953 -79.65 51.19 7.77
CA TRP A 953 -78.34 50.56 7.90
C TRP A 953 -78.26 49.33 6.98
N VAL A 954 -77.13 49.17 6.29
CA VAL A 954 -76.88 48.06 5.35
C VAL A 954 -75.50 47.45 5.59
N PRO A 955 -75.40 46.26 6.21
CA PRO A 955 -74.13 45.59 6.46
C PRO A 955 -73.58 44.87 5.21
N LEU A 956 -72.27 44.69 5.15
CA LEU A 956 -71.57 43.85 4.18
C LEU A 956 -71.20 42.49 4.79
N GLY A 957 -71.31 41.43 3.97
CA GLY A 957 -71.10 40.05 4.41
C GLY A 957 -72.34 39.38 5.07
N PRO A 958 -72.33 38.05 5.25
CA PRO A 958 -73.42 37.30 5.85
C PRO A 958 -73.49 37.50 7.36
N SER A 959 -74.67 37.87 7.87
CA SER A 959 -74.92 38.04 9.31
C SER A 959 -74.80 36.72 10.08
N ASN A 960 -74.10 36.75 11.21
CA ASN A 960 -73.60 35.60 11.99
C ASN A 960 -74.71 34.74 12.67
N THR A 961 -75.98 34.99 12.40
CA THR A 961 -77.13 34.40 13.11
C THR A 961 -78.27 34.05 12.16
N GLN A 962 -78.34 32.77 11.75
CA GLN A 962 -79.61 32.17 11.32
C GLN A 962 -80.52 31.99 12.55
N SER A 963 -81.21 33.06 12.95
CA SER A 963 -82.40 32.94 13.80
C SER A 963 -83.62 32.72 12.92
N THR A 964 -84.33 31.62 13.15
CA THR A 964 -85.57 31.28 12.46
C THR A 964 -86.65 32.34 12.71
N VAL A 965 -87.12 33.00 11.65
CA VAL A 965 -88.40 33.74 11.68
C VAL A 965 -89.21 33.36 10.45
N ALA A 966 -90.44 32.92 10.67
CA ALA A 966 -91.35 32.48 9.62
C ALA A 966 -91.76 33.65 8.70
N ALA A 967 -92.21 33.30 7.49
CA ALA A 967 -92.65 34.27 6.49
C ALA A 967 -93.71 35.25 7.01
N ALA A 968 -93.41 36.55 6.96
CA ALA A 968 -94.42 37.59 7.13
C ALA A 968 -95.36 37.58 5.91
N LYS A 969 -96.62 37.14 6.13
CA LYS A 969 -97.67 37.24 5.10
C LYS A 969 -98.00 38.72 4.80
N PRO A 970 -98.44 39.03 3.57
CA PRO A 970 -98.69 40.40 3.13
C PRO A 970 -100.06 40.93 3.57
N MET A 971 -100.18 42.25 3.71
CA MET A 971 -101.33 43.14 3.39
C MET A 971 -101.13 44.51 4.10
N ALA A 972 -101.71 45.64 3.67
CA ALA A 972 -102.75 45.84 2.65
C ALA A 972 -102.50 47.09 1.77
N GLN A 973 -103.18 47.07 0.63
CA GLN A 973 -103.52 48.18 -0.27
C GLN A 973 -103.34 49.62 0.24
N ARG A 974 -102.78 50.46 -0.65
CA ARG A 974 -103.55 51.61 -1.12
C ARG A 974 -103.69 51.59 -2.65
N VAL A 975 -104.96 51.57 -3.07
CA VAL A 975 -105.47 52.31 -4.24
C VAL A 975 -104.92 53.75 -4.12
N THR A 976 -104.55 54.48 -5.18
CA THR A 976 -105.24 54.66 -6.47
C THR A 976 -104.30 55.26 -7.51
N ASP A 977 -104.70 55.13 -8.78
CA ASP A 977 -104.47 56.07 -9.89
C ASP A 977 -103.05 56.39 -10.38
N ALA A 978 -102.84 56.13 -11.67
CA ALA A 978 -101.71 56.63 -12.42
C ALA A 978 -101.77 58.16 -12.58
N ILE A 979 -100.74 58.85 -12.11
CA ILE A 979 -100.40 60.20 -12.61
C ILE A 979 -99.30 60.02 -13.66
N PRO A 980 -99.50 60.44 -14.92
CA PRO A 980 -98.46 60.33 -15.94
C PRO A 980 -97.23 61.16 -15.55
N ALA A 981 -96.05 60.55 -15.67
CA ALA A 981 -94.79 61.24 -15.42
C ALA A 981 -94.62 62.42 -16.37
N ILE A 982 -94.39 63.61 -15.82
CA ILE A 982 -94.03 64.81 -16.60
C ILE A 982 -92.64 64.58 -17.19
N ASP A 983 -92.54 64.62 -18.52
CA ASP A 983 -91.28 64.44 -19.25
C ASP A 983 -90.25 65.53 -18.85
N PRO A 984 -89.13 65.16 -18.18
CA PRO A 984 -88.12 66.12 -17.76
C PRO A 984 -87.41 66.82 -18.93
N LEU A 985 -87.39 66.22 -20.13
CA LEU A 985 -86.67 66.77 -21.28
C LEU A 985 -87.27 68.10 -21.74
N HIS A 986 -88.58 68.28 -21.68
CA HIS A 986 -89.24 69.51 -22.13
C HIS A 986 -88.90 70.69 -21.19
N PHE A 987 -88.80 70.44 -19.88
CA PHE A 987 -88.38 71.42 -18.87
C PHE A 987 -86.88 71.76 -18.98
N ILE A 988 -86.04 70.75 -19.26
CA ILE A 988 -84.58 70.92 -19.42
C ILE A 988 -84.21 71.63 -20.74
N GLN A 989 -84.96 71.40 -21.84
CA GLN A 989 -84.72 72.07 -23.12
C GLN A 989 -85.01 73.58 -23.06
N ALA A 990 -86.01 74.00 -22.29
CA ALA A 990 -86.30 75.42 -22.04
C ALA A 990 -85.16 76.16 -21.29
N GLN A 991 -84.33 75.43 -20.53
CA GLN A 991 -83.14 75.96 -19.86
C GLN A 991 -81.87 75.86 -20.74
N ARG A 992 -81.69 74.76 -21.49
CA ARG A 992 -80.50 74.53 -22.33
C ARG A 992 -80.33 75.54 -23.48
N SER A 993 -81.42 76.13 -23.99
CA SER A 993 -81.37 77.19 -25.00
C SER A 993 -80.66 78.48 -24.52
N ARG A 994 -80.33 78.58 -23.23
CA ARG A 994 -79.68 79.76 -22.60
C ARG A 994 -78.27 79.50 -22.05
N LEU A 995 -77.71 78.30 -22.19
CA LEU A 995 -76.40 77.92 -21.63
C LEU A 995 -75.42 77.38 -22.69
N THR A 996 -75.51 77.94 -23.89
CA THR A 996 -74.61 77.71 -25.02
C THR A 996 -73.16 78.18 -24.75
N SER A 997 -72.20 77.26 -24.63
CA SER A 997 -70.83 77.38 -25.19
C SER A 997 -70.05 76.08 -24.95
N ASN A 998 -69.27 75.64 -25.94
CA ASN A 998 -68.81 74.25 -26.09
C ASN A 998 -67.30 74.18 -26.40
N GLY A 999 -66.59 73.13 -25.95
CA GLY A 999 -65.18 72.88 -26.31
C GLY A 999 -64.71 71.45 -25.98
N LEU A 1000 -64.17 70.75 -26.98
CA LEU A 1000 -63.73 69.33 -26.95
C LEU A 1000 -62.41 69.17 -27.72
N GLN A 1001 -61.44 68.38 -27.24
CA GLN A 1001 -60.25 67.87 -27.97
C GLN A 1001 -59.66 66.57 -27.30
N PRO A 1002 -58.77 65.78 -27.95
CA PRO A 1002 -58.78 64.32 -27.85
C PRO A 1002 -57.46 63.61 -27.39
N LEU A 1003 -57.42 62.28 -27.58
CA LEU A 1003 -56.49 61.25 -27.06
C LEU A 1003 -55.01 61.36 -27.51
N SER A 1004 -54.11 60.68 -26.79
CA SER A 1004 -52.64 60.89 -26.83
C SER A 1004 -51.78 59.61 -27.02
N LEU A 1005 -50.46 59.80 -27.17
CA LEU A 1005 -49.42 58.81 -27.49
C LEU A 1005 -49.39 57.48 -26.70
N SER A 1006 -50.14 57.33 -25.61
CA SER A 1006 -50.09 56.16 -24.73
C SER A 1006 -50.55 54.85 -25.40
N GLU A 1007 -51.38 54.92 -26.43
CA GLU A 1007 -51.94 53.72 -27.09
C GLU A 1007 -50.96 53.08 -28.09
N ALA A 1008 -50.00 53.84 -28.65
CA ALA A 1008 -49.01 53.32 -29.59
C ALA A 1008 -47.83 52.59 -28.91
N GLN A 1009 -47.41 53.04 -27.71
CA GLN A 1009 -46.34 52.38 -26.95
C GLN A 1009 -46.75 50.99 -26.44
N ARG A 1010 -48.04 50.83 -26.11
CA ARG A 1010 -48.61 49.63 -25.49
C ARG A 1010 -48.55 48.38 -26.38
N GLU A 1011 -48.52 48.55 -27.70
CA GLU A 1011 -48.39 47.47 -28.71
C GLU A 1011 -46.96 46.90 -28.80
N ILE A 1012 -45.93 47.70 -28.44
CA ILE A 1012 -44.53 47.28 -28.46
C ILE A 1012 -44.15 46.55 -27.17
N ASP A 1013 -44.60 47.06 -26.03
CA ASP A 1013 -44.34 46.46 -24.72
C ASP A 1013 -44.94 45.03 -24.64
N GLN A 1014 -46.14 44.85 -25.20
CA GLN A 1014 -46.83 43.55 -25.26
C GLN A 1014 -46.02 42.47 -26.01
N ARG A 1015 -45.31 42.83 -27.10
CA ARG A 1015 -44.51 41.90 -27.91
C ARG A 1015 -43.23 41.41 -27.21
N THR A 1016 -42.74 42.18 -26.23
CA THR A 1016 -41.51 41.86 -25.47
C THR A 1016 -41.80 40.87 -24.34
N VAL A 1017 -42.98 40.96 -23.73
CA VAL A 1017 -43.40 40.07 -22.63
C VAL A 1017 -43.54 38.61 -23.11
N ASP A 1018 -44.17 38.39 -24.27
CA ASP A 1018 -44.36 37.04 -24.84
C ASP A 1018 -43.03 36.28 -25.02
N LEU A 1019 -42.00 36.93 -25.56
CA LEU A 1019 -40.68 36.32 -25.74
C LEU A 1019 -39.99 36.02 -24.40
N THR A 1020 -40.12 36.94 -23.44
CA THR A 1020 -39.52 36.82 -22.08
C THR A 1020 -40.08 35.60 -21.35
N GLN A 1021 -41.39 35.36 -21.48
CA GLN A 1021 -42.06 34.23 -20.83
C GLN A 1021 -41.71 32.90 -21.51
N ILE A 1022 -41.88 32.80 -22.84
CA ILE A 1022 -41.66 31.54 -23.57
C ILE A 1022 -40.20 31.07 -23.48
N LEU A 1023 -39.22 31.97 -23.60
CA LEU A 1023 -37.81 31.59 -23.51
C LEU A 1023 -37.38 31.26 -22.09
N GLY A 1024 -37.86 32.02 -21.09
CA GLY A 1024 -37.55 31.76 -19.68
C GLY A 1024 -38.08 30.42 -19.18
N ASP A 1025 -39.29 30.03 -19.62
CA ASP A 1025 -39.91 28.76 -19.25
C ASP A 1025 -39.25 27.58 -19.97
N ALA A 1026 -38.92 27.72 -21.26
CA ALA A 1026 -38.25 26.67 -22.03
C ALA A 1026 -36.80 26.40 -21.56
N THR A 1027 -36.13 27.37 -20.94
CA THR A 1027 -34.71 27.24 -20.53
C THR A 1027 -34.50 27.02 -19.03
N LYS A 1028 -35.56 26.99 -18.22
CA LYS A 1028 -35.51 26.86 -16.75
C LYS A 1028 -34.59 27.88 -16.05
N MET A 1029 -34.53 29.11 -16.57
CA MET A 1029 -33.80 30.21 -15.94
C MET A 1029 -34.38 30.56 -14.57
N ASP A 1030 -33.54 31.07 -13.66
CA ASP A 1030 -33.99 31.42 -12.31
C ASP A 1030 -35.13 32.47 -12.32
N ALA A 1031 -35.95 32.46 -11.28
CA ALA A 1031 -37.30 33.03 -11.27
C ALA A 1031 -37.37 34.55 -11.02
N ALA A 1032 -36.24 35.26 -11.02
CA ALA A 1032 -36.19 36.71 -10.82
C ALA A 1032 -36.66 37.46 -12.09
N PRO A 1033 -37.79 38.21 -12.07
CA PRO A 1033 -38.31 38.86 -13.28
C PRO A 1033 -37.36 39.91 -13.88
N ALA A 1034 -36.56 40.57 -13.03
CA ALA A 1034 -35.57 41.55 -13.45
C ALA A 1034 -34.47 40.93 -14.33
N ALA A 1035 -33.89 39.79 -13.91
CA ALA A 1035 -32.80 39.14 -14.64
C ALA A 1035 -33.24 38.64 -16.03
N ARG A 1036 -34.48 38.13 -16.15
CA ARG A 1036 -35.08 37.76 -17.44
C ARG A 1036 -35.32 38.99 -18.33
N ALA A 1037 -35.81 40.09 -17.76
CA ALA A 1037 -35.99 41.35 -18.48
C ALA A 1037 -34.65 41.96 -18.96
N ASP A 1038 -33.60 41.90 -18.14
CA ASP A 1038 -32.28 42.44 -18.49
C ASP A 1038 -31.60 41.65 -19.61
N PHE A 1039 -31.75 40.33 -19.66
CA PHE A 1039 -31.31 39.52 -20.80
C PHE A 1039 -32.04 39.92 -22.10
N VAL A 1040 -33.38 40.01 -22.08
CA VAL A 1040 -34.17 40.37 -23.27
C VAL A 1040 -33.90 41.81 -23.72
N LYS A 1041 -33.71 42.74 -22.78
CA LYS A 1041 -33.33 44.14 -23.04
C LYS A 1041 -31.93 44.26 -23.64
N SER A 1042 -31.01 43.37 -23.28
CA SER A 1042 -29.66 43.28 -23.87
C SER A 1042 -29.72 42.70 -25.28
N LEU A 1043 -30.54 41.67 -25.51
CA LEU A 1043 -30.81 41.15 -26.86
C LEU A 1043 -31.46 42.21 -27.77
N GLN A 1044 -32.42 42.99 -27.27
CA GLN A 1044 -33.05 44.09 -28.00
C GLN A 1044 -32.05 45.18 -28.42
N LYS A 1045 -31.09 45.55 -27.56
CA LYS A 1045 -30.02 46.51 -27.92
C LYS A 1045 -29.14 46.04 -29.06
N ILE A 1046 -28.94 44.73 -29.19
CA ILE A 1046 -28.10 44.10 -30.23
C ILE A 1046 -28.90 43.90 -31.54
N VAL A 1047 -30.21 43.70 -31.44
CA VAL A 1047 -31.05 43.23 -32.56
C VAL A 1047 -31.94 44.34 -33.15
N CYS A 1048 -32.40 45.33 -32.38
CA CYS A 1048 -33.41 46.30 -32.81
C CYS A 1048 -32.85 47.72 -32.97
N SER A 1049 -32.50 48.11 -34.20
CA SER A 1049 -32.05 49.47 -34.55
C SER A 1049 -33.23 50.40 -34.91
N ALA A 1050 -33.88 51.03 -33.91
CA ALA A 1050 -34.94 52.01 -34.17
C ALA A 1050 -34.35 53.44 -34.29
N ALA A 1051 -34.27 53.97 -35.51
CA ALA A 1051 -33.88 55.35 -35.79
C ALA A 1051 -34.85 56.03 -36.79
N PRO A 1052 -35.09 57.35 -36.71
CA PRO A 1052 -36.02 58.05 -37.60
C PRO A 1052 -35.60 58.08 -39.08
N PRO A 1053 -36.52 58.38 -40.02
CA PRO A 1053 -36.22 58.35 -41.46
C PRO A 1053 -35.18 59.39 -41.87
N GLY A 1054 -34.16 58.96 -42.64
CA GLY A 1054 -33.21 59.86 -43.32
C GLY A 1054 -31.73 59.66 -42.98
N THR A 1055 -31.39 58.80 -42.00
CA THR A 1055 -30.00 58.48 -41.65
C THR A 1055 -29.57 57.09 -42.16
N PRO A 1056 -28.30 56.90 -42.61
CA PRO A 1056 -27.79 55.57 -42.96
C PRO A 1056 -27.69 54.66 -41.73
N LEU A 1057 -28.14 53.41 -41.85
CA LEU A 1057 -27.99 52.42 -40.78
C LEU A 1057 -26.54 51.90 -40.72
N ASP A 1058 -25.87 52.10 -39.57
CA ASP A 1058 -24.64 51.37 -39.22
C ASP A 1058 -24.99 50.26 -38.22
N ASN A 1059 -25.22 49.04 -38.72
CA ASN A 1059 -25.61 47.87 -37.93
C ASN A 1059 -24.40 47.13 -37.30
N ARG A 1060 -23.26 47.82 -37.10
CA ARG A 1060 -22.09 47.26 -36.43
C ARG A 1060 -22.33 47.11 -34.92
N VAL A 1061 -22.64 45.88 -34.52
CA VAL A 1061 -22.71 45.51 -33.09
C VAL A 1061 -21.30 45.50 -32.49
N ASP A 1062 -21.12 46.28 -31.43
CA ASP A 1062 -19.89 46.31 -30.61
C ASP A 1062 -19.56 44.89 -30.09
N PRO A 1063 -18.35 44.35 -30.37
CA PRO A 1063 -17.92 43.06 -29.82
C PRO A 1063 -18.06 42.96 -28.30
N LYS A 1064 -17.92 44.08 -27.58
CA LYS A 1064 -18.13 44.12 -26.13
C LYS A 1064 -19.58 43.83 -25.75
N SER A 1065 -20.55 44.34 -26.50
CA SER A 1065 -21.98 44.06 -26.25
C SER A 1065 -22.34 42.58 -26.41
N ILE A 1066 -21.68 41.87 -27.34
CA ILE A 1066 -21.87 40.42 -27.51
C ILE A 1066 -21.22 39.64 -26.34
N ALA A 1067 -20.03 40.05 -25.90
CA ALA A 1067 -19.38 39.45 -24.74
C ALA A 1067 -20.22 39.63 -23.45
N ASP A 1068 -20.70 40.85 -23.20
CA ASP A 1068 -21.55 41.20 -22.06
C ASP A 1068 -22.89 40.41 -22.10
N LEU A 1069 -23.47 40.15 -23.29
CA LEU A 1069 -24.66 39.29 -23.45
C LEU A 1069 -24.38 37.82 -23.09
N ILE A 1070 -23.24 37.26 -23.54
CA ILE A 1070 -22.84 35.88 -23.24
C ILE A 1070 -22.55 35.70 -21.75
N GLU A 1071 -21.93 36.70 -21.11
CA GLU A 1071 -21.71 36.70 -19.66
C GLU A 1071 -23.03 36.77 -18.89
N THR A 1072 -23.95 37.67 -19.29
CA THR A 1072 -25.31 37.74 -18.72
C THR A 1072 -26.04 36.40 -18.86
N PHE A 1073 -25.95 35.73 -20.02
CA PHE A 1073 -26.57 34.43 -20.24
C PHE A 1073 -25.99 33.33 -19.33
N GLY A 1074 -24.67 33.35 -19.09
CA GLY A 1074 -24.02 32.44 -18.13
C GLY A 1074 -24.44 32.67 -16.68
N GLN A 1075 -24.60 33.94 -16.28
CA GLN A 1075 -25.10 34.30 -14.95
C GLN A 1075 -26.57 33.86 -14.78
N VAL A 1076 -27.45 34.14 -15.74
CA VAL A 1076 -28.90 33.83 -15.66
C VAL A 1076 -29.20 32.32 -15.75
N THR A 1077 -28.29 31.53 -16.34
CA THR A 1077 -28.38 30.06 -16.38
C THR A 1077 -27.51 29.35 -15.33
N SER A 1078 -26.85 30.10 -14.44
CA SER A 1078 -25.94 29.59 -13.41
C SER A 1078 -24.86 28.62 -13.94
N ARG A 1079 -24.33 28.89 -15.15
CA ARG A 1079 -23.32 28.06 -15.82
C ARG A 1079 -22.10 28.86 -16.27
N GLN A 1080 -20.92 28.27 -16.03
CA GLN A 1080 -19.64 28.72 -16.57
C GLN A 1080 -19.37 28.03 -17.90
N TYR A 1081 -19.41 28.78 -19.02
CA TYR A 1081 -19.13 28.24 -20.36
C TYR A 1081 -17.63 28.19 -20.66
N THR A 1082 -17.18 27.10 -21.29
CA THR A 1082 -15.81 26.95 -21.80
C THR A 1082 -15.54 27.91 -22.97
N ALA A 1083 -14.26 28.13 -23.29
CA ALA A 1083 -13.87 29.03 -24.39
C ALA A 1083 -14.46 28.62 -25.76
N ALA A 1084 -14.59 27.30 -26.02
CA ALA A 1084 -15.19 26.78 -27.25
C ALA A 1084 -16.71 27.02 -27.30
N GLU A 1085 -17.40 26.89 -26.18
CA GLU A 1085 -18.85 27.16 -26.08
C GLU A 1085 -19.17 28.66 -26.22
N LYS A 1086 -18.34 29.54 -25.66
CA LYS A 1086 -18.45 30.99 -25.86
C LYS A 1086 -18.32 31.38 -27.33
N ALA A 1087 -17.42 30.73 -28.08
CA ALA A 1087 -17.28 30.97 -29.53
C ALA A 1087 -18.52 30.52 -30.35
N LEU A 1088 -19.16 29.41 -29.96
CA LEU A 1088 -20.41 28.96 -30.60
C LEU A 1088 -21.58 29.92 -30.37
N LEU A 1089 -21.64 30.56 -29.19
CA LEU A 1089 -22.66 31.58 -28.86
C LEU A 1089 -22.41 32.92 -29.59
N ASP A 1090 -21.16 33.40 -29.68
CA ASP A 1090 -20.83 34.61 -30.47
C ASP A 1090 -21.24 34.43 -31.94
N SER A 1091 -20.89 33.28 -32.54
CA SER A 1091 -21.31 32.92 -33.90
C SER A 1091 -22.83 32.88 -34.07
N ALA A 1092 -23.57 32.37 -33.07
CA ALA A 1092 -25.03 32.32 -33.09
C ALA A 1092 -25.67 33.71 -33.03
N VAL A 1093 -25.16 34.61 -32.18
CA VAL A 1093 -25.70 35.98 -32.06
C VAL A 1093 -25.44 36.80 -33.32
N ARG A 1094 -24.24 36.72 -33.91
CA ARG A 1094 -23.91 37.41 -35.17
C ARG A 1094 -24.83 37.03 -36.32
N ALA A 1095 -25.24 35.76 -36.41
CA ALA A 1095 -26.19 35.28 -37.41
C ALA A 1095 -27.54 36.04 -37.36
N LEU A 1096 -28.04 36.39 -36.17
CA LEU A 1096 -29.27 37.19 -36.02
C LEU A 1096 -29.07 38.66 -36.41
N VAL A 1097 -27.89 39.23 -36.15
CA VAL A 1097 -27.54 40.62 -36.53
C VAL A 1097 -27.55 40.78 -38.05
N THR A 1098 -26.98 39.81 -38.79
CA THR A 1098 -26.91 39.85 -40.26
C THR A 1098 -28.27 39.95 -40.95
N ILE A 1099 -29.35 39.49 -40.32
CA ILE A 1099 -30.73 39.68 -40.83
C ILE A 1099 -31.07 41.18 -40.91
N ASN A 1100 -30.58 41.99 -39.98
CA ASN A 1100 -30.92 43.40 -39.86
C ASN A 1100 -29.96 44.36 -40.60
N ASP A 1101 -28.85 43.88 -41.15
CA ASP A 1101 -27.80 44.69 -41.79
C ASP A 1101 -28.32 45.64 -42.87
N ASN A 1102 -29.31 45.23 -43.67
CA ASN A 1102 -29.93 46.04 -44.72
C ASN A 1102 -31.38 45.62 -45.00
N GLU A 1103 -32.12 46.43 -45.75
CA GLU A 1103 -33.55 46.21 -46.05
C GLU A 1103 -33.82 44.96 -46.91
N THR A 1104 -32.87 44.53 -47.74
CA THR A 1104 -32.98 43.27 -48.51
C THR A 1104 -32.96 42.07 -47.58
N ASN A 1105 -32.01 42.02 -46.64
CA ASN A 1105 -31.88 40.94 -45.66
C ASN A 1105 -33.12 40.84 -44.75
N ARG A 1106 -33.70 41.99 -44.36
CA ARG A 1106 -34.94 42.06 -43.55
C ARG A 1106 -36.18 41.53 -44.26
N ASN A 1107 -36.14 41.34 -45.57
CA ASN A 1107 -37.25 40.82 -46.38
C ASN A 1107 -37.01 39.39 -46.93
N ASP A 1108 -35.80 38.84 -46.81
CA ASP A 1108 -35.50 37.46 -47.26
C ASP A 1108 -35.90 36.42 -46.21
N ILE A 1109 -37.07 35.83 -46.41
CA ILE A 1109 -37.64 34.76 -45.56
C ILE A 1109 -36.71 33.53 -45.42
N ASN A 1110 -35.91 33.19 -46.44
CA ASN A 1110 -35.02 32.03 -46.37
C ASN A 1110 -33.74 32.36 -45.59
N LEU A 1111 -33.19 33.56 -45.76
CA LEU A 1111 -32.09 34.08 -44.95
C LEU A 1111 -32.50 34.16 -43.47
N ILE A 1112 -33.68 34.71 -43.18
CA ILE A 1112 -34.27 34.79 -41.83
C ILE A 1112 -34.42 33.40 -41.21
N ARG A 1113 -35.05 32.45 -41.92
CA ARG A 1113 -35.27 31.09 -41.42
C ARG A 1113 -33.94 30.37 -41.11
N THR A 1114 -32.96 30.50 -42.00
CA THR A 1114 -31.67 29.79 -41.88
C THR A 1114 -30.89 30.26 -40.66
N HIS A 1115 -30.76 31.58 -40.45
CA HIS A 1115 -30.00 32.12 -39.32
C HIS A 1115 -30.71 31.96 -37.97
N ILE A 1116 -32.05 32.04 -37.91
CA ILE A 1116 -32.82 31.72 -36.70
C ILE A 1116 -32.64 30.24 -36.30
N ASN A 1117 -32.70 29.32 -37.28
CA ASN A 1117 -32.48 27.90 -37.00
C ASN A 1117 -31.04 27.61 -36.53
N LEU A 1118 -30.04 28.26 -37.13
CA LEU A 1118 -28.63 28.14 -36.71
C LEU A 1118 -28.45 28.63 -35.26
N PHE A 1119 -29.04 29.77 -34.92
CA PHE A 1119 -29.03 30.30 -33.56
C PHE A 1119 -29.64 29.31 -32.56
N LEU A 1120 -30.84 28.78 -32.85
CA LEU A 1120 -31.52 27.83 -31.97
C LEU A 1120 -30.74 26.51 -31.81
N GLN A 1121 -30.15 25.96 -32.88
CA GLN A 1121 -29.34 24.74 -32.80
C GLN A 1121 -28.06 24.94 -31.97
N HIS A 1122 -27.36 26.07 -32.13
CA HIS A 1122 -26.19 26.39 -31.32
C HIS A 1122 -26.57 26.60 -29.85
N LEU A 1123 -27.71 27.26 -29.59
CA LEU A 1123 -28.25 27.45 -28.24
C LEU A 1123 -28.55 26.12 -27.56
N GLN A 1124 -29.23 25.18 -28.24
CA GLN A 1124 -29.48 23.82 -27.73
C GLN A 1124 -28.17 23.09 -27.43
N LYS A 1125 -27.19 23.17 -28.33
CA LYS A 1125 -25.89 22.48 -28.19
C LYS A 1125 -25.04 22.98 -27.02
N VAL A 1126 -25.03 24.30 -26.77
CA VAL A 1126 -24.25 24.91 -25.68
C VAL A 1126 -24.98 24.83 -24.33
N THR A 1127 -26.31 24.93 -24.31
CA THR A 1127 -27.09 24.80 -23.07
C THR A 1127 -27.33 23.35 -22.67
N GLY A 1128 -27.29 22.40 -23.61
CA GLY A 1128 -27.72 21.02 -23.41
C GLY A 1128 -29.24 20.86 -23.32
N ILE A 1129 -30.00 21.91 -23.62
CA ILE A 1129 -31.46 21.94 -23.54
C ILE A 1129 -32.02 21.48 -24.88
N THR A 1130 -32.92 20.49 -24.87
CA THR A 1130 -33.63 20.03 -26.07
C THR A 1130 -35.02 20.67 -26.07
N PHE A 1131 -35.35 21.41 -27.13
CA PHE A 1131 -36.67 22.02 -27.32
C PHE A 1131 -37.53 21.11 -28.18
N ASP A 1132 -38.80 20.96 -27.81
CA ASP A 1132 -39.76 20.20 -28.62
C ASP A 1132 -40.26 20.99 -29.85
N ASN A 1133 -40.97 20.33 -30.76
CA ASN A 1133 -41.48 20.93 -31.99
C ASN A 1133 -42.48 22.10 -31.76
N MET A 1134 -43.19 22.11 -30.64
CA MET A 1134 -44.12 23.19 -30.29
C MET A 1134 -43.34 24.40 -29.75
N GLN A 1135 -42.37 24.17 -28.86
CA GLN A 1135 -41.46 25.19 -28.34
C GLN A 1135 -40.62 25.83 -29.44
N LEU A 1136 -40.03 25.04 -30.34
CA LEU A 1136 -39.31 25.53 -31.52
C LEU A 1136 -40.19 26.40 -32.41
N ARG A 1137 -41.46 26.01 -32.62
CA ARG A 1137 -42.42 26.78 -33.42
C ARG A 1137 -42.79 28.12 -32.76
N LEU A 1138 -42.98 28.13 -31.44
CA LEU A 1138 -43.29 29.34 -30.67
C LEU A 1138 -42.09 30.30 -30.63
N LEU A 1139 -40.90 29.79 -30.33
CA LEU A 1139 -39.65 30.57 -30.33
C LEU A 1139 -39.32 31.14 -31.71
N THR A 1140 -39.48 30.35 -32.79
CA THR A 1140 -39.28 30.84 -34.15
C THR A 1140 -40.26 31.98 -34.48
N ARG A 1141 -41.53 31.86 -34.11
CA ARG A 1141 -42.53 32.92 -34.33
C ARG A 1141 -42.22 34.20 -33.54
N ALA A 1142 -41.76 34.07 -32.30
CA ALA A 1142 -41.37 35.20 -31.48
C ALA A 1142 -40.10 35.91 -32.02
N LEU A 1143 -39.09 35.14 -32.44
CA LEU A 1143 -37.86 35.69 -33.02
C LEU A 1143 -38.10 36.37 -34.36
N VAL A 1144 -38.89 35.78 -35.28
CA VAL A 1144 -39.26 36.42 -36.56
C VAL A 1144 -39.90 37.80 -36.36
N ARG A 1145 -40.74 37.96 -35.32
CA ARG A 1145 -41.35 39.24 -34.95
C ARG A 1145 -40.38 40.27 -34.35
N LEU A 1146 -39.17 39.85 -33.95
CA LEU A 1146 -38.13 40.70 -33.35
C LEU A 1146 -37.05 41.13 -34.35
N VAL A 1147 -36.62 40.23 -35.26
CA VAL A 1147 -35.62 40.53 -36.30
C VAL A 1147 -36.21 41.04 -37.62
N GLY A 1148 -37.49 40.74 -37.93
CA GLY A 1148 -38.14 41.18 -39.18
C GLY A 1148 -38.76 42.58 -39.09
N ASN A 1149 -39.15 43.16 -40.24
CA ASN A 1149 -39.88 44.43 -40.29
C ASN A 1149 -41.40 44.30 -40.00
N GLY A 1150 -41.85 43.11 -39.58
CA GLY A 1150 -43.24 42.85 -39.16
C GLY A 1150 -44.23 42.60 -40.31
N THR A 1151 -43.78 42.56 -41.56
CA THR A 1151 -44.65 42.29 -42.73
C THR A 1151 -44.69 40.82 -43.15
N GLN A 1152 -43.78 39.99 -42.65
CA GLN A 1152 -43.69 38.56 -42.97
C GLN A 1152 -44.66 37.73 -42.12
N ASP A 1153 -45.42 36.82 -42.74
CA ASP A 1153 -46.29 35.88 -42.01
C ASP A 1153 -45.47 34.85 -41.22
N PRO A 1154 -45.55 34.82 -39.87
CA PRO A 1154 -44.84 33.85 -39.05
C PRO A 1154 -45.27 32.39 -39.32
N ALA A 1155 -46.43 32.15 -39.93
CA ALA A 1155 -46.86 30.81 -40.33
C ALA A 1155 -46.01 30.27 -41.50
N GLN A 1156 -45.70 31.09 -42.52
CA GLN A 1156 -44.87 30.67 -43.66
C GLN A 1156 -43.41 30.40 -43.27
N VAL A 1157 -42.86 31.14 -42.30
CA VAL A 1157 -41.50 30.83 -41.78
C VAL A 1157 -41.48 29.47 -41.05
N SER A 1158 -42.58 29.12 -40.36
CA SER A 1158 -42.73 27.87 -39.60
C SER A 1158 -43.31 26.65 -40.37
N GLY A 1159 -43.57 26.77 -41.68
CA GLY A 1159 -43.75 25.62 -42.59
C GLY A 1159 -45.02 24.76 -42.43
N THR A 1160 -46.20 25.32 -42.15
CA THR A 1160 -47.46 24.54 -41.98
C THR A 1160 -48.74 25.25 -42.47
N GLN A 1161 -49.67 24.48 -43.06
CA GLN A 1161 -50.87 24.90 -43.83
C GLN A 1161 -51.94 23.78 -43.78
N VAL A 1162 -53.26 23.94 -44.07
CA VAL A 1162 -54.21 25.09 -44.11
C VAL A 1162 -55.66 24.53 -44.21
N ASN A 1163 -56.71 25.36 -44.06
CA ASN A 1163 -58.18 25.04 -44.15
C ASN A 1163 -58.78 24.28 -42.94
N GLY A 1164 -60.06 24.42 -42.54
CA GLY A 1164 -61.27 25.19 -42.94
C GLY A 1164 -62.43 24.66 -42.04
N ASP A 1165 -63.59 25.26 -41.78
CA ASP A 1165 -64.43 26.24 -42.49
C ASP A 1165 -65.45 26.88 -41.50
N ALA A 1166 -66.27 27.87 -41.91
CA ALA A 1166 -67.09 28.71 -41.01
C ALA A 1166 -68.62 28.58 -41.16
N SER A 1167 -69.38 28.73 -40.05
CA SER A 1167 -70.58 29.60 -39.91
C SER A 1167 -71.52 29.27 -38.73
N ARG A 1168 -71.37 29.96 -37.59
CA ARG A 1168 -72.42 30.78 -36.95
C ARG A 1168 -71.89 31.55 -35.74
#